data_AF-A0A5M6D8R0-F1
#
_entry.id   AF-A0A5M6D8R0-F1
#
_cell.length_a   1.000
_cell.length_b   1.000
_cell.length_c   1.000
_cell.angle_alpha   90.00
_cell.angle_beta   90.00
_cell.angle_gamma   90.00
#
_symmetry.space_group_name_H-M   'P 1'
#
loop_
_entity.id
_entity.type
_entity.pdbx_description
1 polymer ?
#
loop_
_entity_poly.entity_id
_entity_poly.type
_entity_poly.pdbx_seq_one_letter_code
_entity_poly.pdbx_strand_id
1 'polypeptide(L)'
;MHRLKSRRRLSAWFEPLEQRRLLAALTEPGSGSAPVFGNYCEAADPRWITTARGATTFGSSGATAAVVYGPQQPESPRAMLPQPSNTSTQRVAEAEGALPVVSIADADIVEGDVGGSTLSFEVTLSAAASEPVTVQVQAFNETASAFHVQRIASGLSEPVFVTVAPGDSDSLFIVEQDGVIKKMSRASGVVASTPFLTAGDLSTGGERGLLGLAFDPEYESNGTFYVNQTNAQGNTRVFRYQSNPDGQTADPGSRTTVIGFSQPFSNHNGGWIAFGPDGYLYIATGDGGSGNDPQNNGQDLTDNLLGKLLRIDVNGDDFPADPERNYSVPASNPFVGVTGDDEIWAYGLRNPWRNSFDALTGDLYIADVGQNILEEINRQPGTSSGGENYGWRLREGTEPTPTVGGPKPVGAIDPIYQYEHGTASNEGFSVTGGYLYRGPIDSLRGQYFFADYVRGRVWSIRPQADVPENYDGTNYRDFTDWTSLIAADAGDVRSISSFGEDEAGNLYVVDRGGEVFRFTEGADYVPTTQTLVFDVGQTTKSFQVTVIGDRLPEADETFRVDITQVTGAMLGQSSATGVINDDDVPGVERVELNGGATQRSHVDQLVVTFDGIVDLDLSHDDAFQVTDQTSGGSVDVSVAVSTATGKTQATLTFAGPLTESRGEAGTTLKDGQYELRIDAARVSAAGKSLDGNGDGVGGDDYRFGAENADAFFRLFGDVDGDRDVDGQDFGRFGRTYLQPIESAAFDGRFDFDGDGDVDGQDYGQFSRRFFRVFD
;
A
#
# COMPACT_ATOMS: atom_id res chain seq x y z
N MET A 1 -61.50 -21.65 8.95
CA MET A 1 -60.84 -21.75 10.29
C MET A 1 -59.45 -22.35 10.10
N HIS A 2 -58.56 -22.19 11.09
CA HIS A 2 -57.11 -22.41 10.95
C HIS A 2 -56.76 -23.86 10.54
N ARG A 3 -55.85 -24.11 9.58
CA ARG A 3 -54.40 -23.83 9.54
C ARG A 3 -53.61 -24.56 10.62
N LEU A 4 -53.03 -25.69 10.22
CA LEU A 4 -51.96 -26.42 10.89
C LEU A 4 -50.98 -26.94 9.82
N LYS A 5 -49.70 -26.58 9.94
CA LYS A 5 -48.50 -27.41 9.65
C LYS A 5 -47.24 -26.54 9.68
N SER A 6 -46.31 -26.92 10.54
CA SER A 6 -44.95 -26.39 10.58
C SER A 6 -44.10 -26.93 9.43
N ARG A 7 -43.02 -26.23 9.09
CA ARG A 7 -41.88 -26.76 8.33
C ARG A 7 -40.69 -26.91 9.27
N ARG A 8 -39.97 -28.02 9.18
CA ARG A 8 -38.56 -28.13 9.62
C ARG A 8 -37.69 -28.43 8.39
N ARG A 9 -36.41 -28.07 8.47
CA ARG A 9 -35.39 -28.35 7.47
C ARG A 9 -35.11 -29.86 7.39
N LEU A 10 -34.62 -30.31 6.25
CA LEU A 10 -33.63 -31.39 6.15
C LEU A 10 -32.77 -31.11 4.91
N SER A 11 -31.45 -31.20 5.08
CA SER A 11 -30.43 -31.07 4.05
C SER A 11 -29.94 -32.45 3.61
N ALA A 12 -29.26 -32.51 2.45
CA ALA A 12 -27.99 -33.22 2.20
C ALA A 12 -27.83 -33.66 0.73
N TRP A 13 -26.57 -33.94 0.36
CA TRP A 13 -26.08 -34.65 -0.84
C TRP A 13 -26.16 -33.91 -2.20
N PHE A 14 -24.98 -33.57 -2.73
CA PHE A 14 -24.32 -34.44 -3.73
C PHE A 14 -22.78 -34.31 -3.64
N GLU A 15 -22.07 -35.39 -3.96
CA GLU A 15 -20.60 -35.47 -3.99
C GLU A 15 -20.04 -35.11 -5.39
N PRO A 16 -18.75 -34.72 -5.50
CA PRO A 16 -18.08 -34.43 -6.77
C PRO A 16 -17.70 -35.70 -7.56
N LEU A 17 -17.49 -35.57 -8.87
CA LEU A 17 -16.90 -36.62 -9.72
C LEU A 17 -15.95 -36.05 -10.78
N GLU A 18 -15.00 -36.88 -11.20
CA GLU A 18 -13.74 -36.45 -11.83
C GLU A 18 -13.78 -36.05 -13.31
N GLN A 19 -12.65 -35.45 -13.72
CA GLN A 19 -12.20 -35.19 -15.09
C GLN A 19 -12.36 -36.39 -16.07
N ARG A 20 -12.54 -36.09 -17.36
CA ARG A 20 -11.90 -36.85 -18.46
C ARG A 20 -11.86 -36.09 -19.79
N ARG A 21 -10.68 -36.01 -20.41
CA ARG A 21 -10.48 -35.58 -21.81
C ARG A 21 -10.88 -36.69 -22.78
N LEU A 22 -11.43 -36.36 -23.96
CA LEU A 22 -10.95 -36.86 -25.27
C LEU A 22 -11.63 -36.20 -26.48
N LEU A 23 -11.02 -36.37 -27.66
CA LEU A 23 -11.35 -35.72 -28.93
C LEU A 23 -12.60 -36.30 -29.62
N ALA A 24 -13.30 -35.44 -30.38
CA ALA A 24 -13.88 -35.77 -31.68
C ALA A 24 -13.87 -34.52 -32.59
N ALA A 25 -13.70 -34.68 -33.90
CA ALA A 25 -13.60 -33.58 -34.86
C ALA A 25 -14.17 -33.96 -36.24
N LEU A 26 -14.44 -32.95 -37.08
CA LEU A 26 -14.99 -33.02 -38.45
C LEU A 26 -16.47 -33.46 -38.50
N THR A 27 -17.34 -32.91 -39.37
CA THR A 27 -17.12 -32.55 -40.78
C THR A 27 -17.82 -31.25 -41.25
N GLU A 28 -17.13 -30.53 -42.15
CA GLU A 28 -17.61 -29.46 -43.05
C GLU A 28 -18.33 -30.05 -44.32
N PRO A 29 -18.68 -29.35 -45.44
CA PRO A 29 -18.13 -28.07 -45.97
C PRO A 29 -19.06 -27.05 -46.69
N GLY A 30 -18.50 -25.86 -46.97
CA GLY A 30 -18.76 -25.10 -48.21
C GLY A 30 -19.28 -23.64 -48.07
N SER A 31 -18.89 -22.68 -48.92
CA SER A 31 -17.92 -22.76 -50.05
C SER A 31 -17.49 -21.38 -50.61
N GLY A 32 -16.20 -21.25 -50.96
CA GLY A 32 -15.66 -20.22 -51.87
C GLY A 32 -15.11 -18.94 -51.19
N SER A 33 -14.04 -18.30 -51.69
CA SER A 33 -13.14 -18.66 -52.81
C SER A 33 -11.77 -17.95 -52.74
N ALA A 34 -10.68 -18.69 -52.98
CA ALA A 34 -9.31 -18.20 -53.23
C ALA A 34 -9.11 -17.82 -54.74
N PRO A 35 -7.91 -17.54 -55.30
CA PRO A 35 -6.51 -17.50 -54.77
C PRO A 35 -5.76 -16.16 -55.09
N VAL A 36 -4.45 -15.92 -54.81
CA VAL A 36 -3.22 -16.49 -55.44
C VAL A 36 -1.93 -16.00 -54.74
N PHE A 37 -1.06 -16.95 -54.34
CA PHE A 37 0.44 -16.95 -54.25
C PHE A 37 1.25 -15.74 -53.70
N GLY A 38 2.28 -16.04 -52.86
CA GLY A 38 3.43 -15.14 -52.68
C GLY A 38 4.39 -15.39 -51.48
N ASN A 39 5.13 -16.49 -51.45
CA ASN A 39 6.27 -16.63 -50.50
C ASN A 39 7.52 -15.89 -51.03
N TYR A 40 8.35 -15.32 -50.15
CA TYR A 40 9.81 -15.57 -50.10
C TYR A 40 10.46 -14.87 -48.88
N CYS A 41 11.51 -15.49 -48.33
CA CYS A 41 12.42 -14.87 -47.36
C CYS A 41 13.69 -14.41 -48.07
N GLU A 42 14.33 -13.32 -47.61
CA GLU A 42 15.79 -13.25 -47.30
C GLU A 42 16.18 -11.86 -46.76
N ALA A 43 17.41 -11.72 -46.26
CA ALA A 43 17.89 -10.55 -45.52
C ALA A 43 18.99 -9.77 -46.26
N ALA A 44 19.15 -8.48 -45.95
CA ALA A 44 20.40 -7.73 -46.15
C ALA A 44 20.43 -6.43 -45.32
N ASP A 45 21.62 -6.05 -44.85
CA ASP A 45 21.91 -4.81 -44.10
C ASP A 45 22.57 -3.73 -45.04
N PRO A 46 23.17 -2.62 -44.62
CA PRO A 46 22.64 -1.29 -44.92
C PRO A 46 23.54 -0.44 -45.82
N ARG A 47 23.06 0.75 -46.25
CA ARG A 47 23.96 1.88 -46.59
C ARG A 47 23.30 3.26 -46.69
N TRP A 48 23.94 4.18 -45.97
CA TRP A 48 23.92 5.64 -46.05
C TRP A 48 23.63 6.26 -47.43
N ILE A 49 22.89 7.40 -47.42
CA ILE A 49 23.36 8.68 -47.98
C ILE A 49 22.55 9.85 -47.40
N THR A 50 23.22 10.94 -47.06
CA THR A 50 22.61 12.20 -46.60
C THR A 50 22.43 13.19 -47.76
N THR A 51 21.37 14.01 -47.75
CA THR A 51 21.25 15.21 -48.59
C THR A 51 20.43 16.27 -47.86
N ALA A 52 20.89 17.53 -47.84
CA ALA A 52 20.21 18.65 -47.18
C ALA A 52 20.15 19.90 -48.09
N ARG A 53 19.16 20.79 -47.90
CA ARG A 53 19.13 22.15 -48.49
C ARG A 53 18.00 23.06 -47.94
N GLY A 54 18.28 24.38 -47.89
CA GLY A 54 17.38 25.47 -47.46
C GLY A 54 17.88 26.14 -46.17
N ALA A 55 18.73 27.19 -46.14
CA ALA A 55 18.78 28.47 -46.88
C ALA A 55 17.61 29.41 -46.50
N THR A 56 17.76 30.71 -46.22
CA THR A 56 18.75 31.78 -46.55
C THR A 56 18.81 32.81 -45.36
N THR A 57 19.64 33.86 -45.17
CA THR A 57 20.86 34.54 -45.72
C THR A 57 21.31 35.59 -44.64
N PHE A 58 22.36 36.43 -44.63
CA PHE A 58 23.45 36.97 -45.50
C PHE A 58 24.67 37.29 -44.57
N GLY A 59 25.87 37.80 -44.96
CA GLY A 59 26.47 38.08 -46.28
C GLY A 59 27.43 39.30 -46.28
N SER A 60 28.64 39.15 -46.86
CA SER A 60 29.73 40.16 -47.02
C SER A 60 30.52 40.54 -45.74
N SER A 61 31.82 40.88 -45.76
CA SER A 61 32.89 40.92 -46.79
C SER A 61 34.28 40.70 -46.12
N GLY A 62 35.42 40.40 -46.78
CA GLY A 62 35.70 40.00 -48.18
C GLY A 62 37.19 40.18 -48.58
N ALA A 63 37.75 39.25 -49.39
CA ALA A 63 39.05 39.33 -50.11
C ALA A 63 40.36 39.36 -49.25
N THR A 64 41.60 39.02 -49.69
CA THR A 64 42.28 38.28 -50.82
C THR A 64 43.80 38.22 -50.47
N ALA A 65 44.72 37.40 -51.01
CA ALA A 65 44.73 36.10 -51.71
C ALA A 65 46.21 35.69 -52.04
N ALA A 66 46.39 34.49 -52.63
CA ALA A 66 47.56 34.02 -53.41
C ALA A 66 48.84 33.50 -52.69
N VAL A 67 49.59 32.67 -53.44
CA VAL A 67 50.74 31.80 -53.05
C VAL A 67 51.72 31.73 -54.24
N VAL A 68 53.05 31.55 -54.04
CA VAL A 68 53.99 30.89 -55.01
C VAL A 68 55.37 30.56 -54.37
N TYR A 69 56.20 29.74 -55.05
CA TYR A 69 57.35 28.95 -54.56
C TYR A 69 58.78 29.58 -54.57
N GLY A 70 59.60 29.22 -53.55
CA GLY A 70 61.05 28.87 -53.62
C GLY A 70 62.11 29.95 -53.98
N PRO A 71 63.43 29.61 -54.08
CA PRO A 71 64.14 28.35 -53.74
C PRO A 71 65.52 28.47 -53.01
N GLN A 72 66.03 27.34 -52.46
CA GLN A 72 67.44 26.88 -52.25
C GLN A 72 68.57 27.72 -51.53
N GLN A 73 69.64 26.98 -51.19
CA GLN A 73 70.88 27.25 -50.39
C GLN A 73 72.02 27.93 -51.25
N PRO A 74 73.34 28.12 -50.85
CA PRO A 74 74.11 27.44 -49.77
C PRO A 74 75.35 28.11 -49.09
N GLU A 75 76.02 27.30 -48.25
CA GLU A 75 77.47 27.24 -47.87
C GLU A 75 78.13 28.08 -46.73
N SER A 76 79.26 27.52 -46.28
CA SER A 76 80.06 27.68 -45.04
C SER A 76 81.24 28.69 -45.25
N PRO A 77 82.38 28.69 -44.49
CA PRO A 77 82.74 28.12 -43.17
C PRO A 77 83.55 29.07 -42.23
N ARG A 78 83.73 28.69 -40.95
CA ARG A 78 85.05 28.56 -40.24
C ARG A 78 84.90 28.32 -38.73
N ALA A 79 85.90 27.68 -38.12
CA ALA A 79 86.04 27.51 -36.68
C ALA A 79 87.39 28.06 -36.19
N MET A 80 87.43 28.64 -34.99
CA MET A 80 88.66 28.84 -34.23
C MET A 80 88.37 28.92 -32.72
N LEU A 81 89.05 28.08 -31.94
CA LEU A 81 89.10 28.04 -30.47
C LEU A 81 90.29 28.93 -29.99
N PRO A 82 90.41 29.40 -28.71
CA PRO A 82 90.28 28.54 -27.50
C PRO A 82 89.85 29.16 -26.12
N GLN A 83 89.13 28.33 -25.32
CA GLN A 83 89.28 28.13 -23.84
C GLN A 83 89.01 29.31 -22.86
N PRO A 84 88.77 29.08 -21.54
CA PRO A 84 88.06 27.97 -20.86
C PRO A 84 87.05 28.44 -19.76
N SER A 85 86.34 27.49 -19.11
CA SER A 85 85.58 27.60 -17.84
C SER A 85 84.39 28.60 -17.79
N ASN A 86 83.20 28.28 -17.26
CA ASN A 86 82.80 27.23 -16.31
C ASN A 86 81.44 26.58 -16.66
N THR A 87 81.18 25.47 -15.97
CA THR A 87 79.97 24.64 -15.88
C THR A 87 78.63 25.28 -16.29
N SER A 88 78.01 24.76 -17.35
CA SER A 88 76.58 24.92 -17.60
C SER A 88 75.80 23.81 -16.88
N THR A 89 74.98 24.15 -15.89
CA THR A 89 73.93 23.23 -15.42
C THR A 89 72.90 23.05 -16.53
N GLN A 90 72.66 21.80 -16.94
CA GLN A 90 71.45 21.50 -17.71
C GLN A 90 70.24 21.83 -16.84
N ARG A 91 69.35 22.71 -17.32
CA ARG A 91 67.95 22.60 -16.90
C ARG A 91 67.44 21.32 -17.54
N VAL A 92 67.24 20.30 -16.72
CA VAL A 92 66.39 19.17 -17.11
C VAL A 92 65.00 19.76 -17.34
N ALA A 93 64.41 19.48 -18.50
CA ALA A 93 62.97 19.60 -18.62
C ALA A 93 62.40 18.39 -17.87
N GLU A 94 61.91 18.61 -16.66
CA GLU A 94 61.14 17.61 -15.95
C GLU A 94 59.91 17.30 -16.82
N ALA A 95 59.68 16.02 -17.08
CA ALA A 95 58.53 15.61 -17.86
C ALA A 95 57.28 15.85 -17.01
N GLU A 96 56.31 16.59 -17.54
CA GLU A 96 54.94 16.55 -17.01
C GLU A 96 54.48 15.10 -17.07
N GLY A 97 54.33 14.47 -15.90
CA GLY A 97 53.78 13.14 -15.80
C GLY A 97 52.34 13.14 -16.31
N ALA A 98 51.93 12.07 -16.99
CA ALA A 98 50.52 11.88 -17.28
C ALA A 98 49.74 11.85 -15.96
N LEU A 99 48.65 12.62 -15.88
CA LEU A 99 47.81 12.66 -14.69
C LEU A 99 47.31 11.24 -14.36
N PRO A 100 47.22 10.86 -13.08
CA PRO A 100 46.63 9.58 -12.71
C PRO A 100 45.15 9.55 -13.12
N VAL A 101 44.64 8.35 -13.40
CA VAL A 101 43.20 8.11 -13.59
C VAL A 101 42.59 7.77 -12.23
N VAL A 102 41.49 8.42 -11.85
CA VAL A 102 40.71 8.07 -10.65
C VAL A 102 39.55 7.13 -10.99
N SER A 103 39.38 6.08 -10.20
CA SER A 103 38.25 5.15 -10.28
C SER A 103 37.69 4.84 -8.89
N ILE A 104 36.38 4.63 -8.81
CA ILE A 104 35.72 3.99 -7.65
C ILE A 104 35.36 2.54 -7.99
N ALA A 105 35.34 1.66 -7.00
CA ALA A 105 34.95 0.25 -7.13
C ALA A 105 33.68 -0.07 -6.32
N ASP A 106 32.94 -1.07 -6.79
CA ASP A 106 31.73 -1.61 -6.14
C ASP A 106 32.07 -2.22 -4.76
N ALA A 107 31.09 -2.26 -3.86
CA ALA A 107 31.28 -2.80 -2.51
C ALA A 107 29.97 -3.35 -1.91
N ASP A 108 30.07 -4.38 -1.09
CA ASP A 108 28.97 -5.04 -0.39
C ASP A 108 29.13 -5.00 1.14
N ILE A 109 28.01 -5.04 1.86
CA ILE A 109 27.96 -5.27 3.31
C ILE A 109 26.71 -6.07 3.69
N VAL A 110 26.76 -6.73 4.84
CA VAL A 110 25.59 -7.29 5.54
C VAL A 110 25.16 -6.27 6.59
N GLU A 111 23.86 -5.97 6.72
CA GLU A 111 23.40 -4.88 7.59
C GLU A 111 23.49 -5.19 9.09
N GLY A 112 22.88 -6.29 9.51
CA GLY A 112 22.85 -6.85 10.87
C GLY A 112 21.93 -6.15 11.88
N ASP A 113 20.96 -6.90 12.42
CA ASP A 113 20.23 -6.85 13.72
C ASP A 113 19.79 -5.49 14.34
N VAL A 114 20.67 -4.49 14.38
CA VAL A 114 20.45 -3.16 14.98
C VAL A 114 21.58 -2.18 14.63
N GLY A 115 21.20 -1.08 13.98
CA GLY A 115 21.80 0.24 14.23
C GLY A 115 22.55 0.86 13.06
N GLY A 116 23.87 0.68 12.99
CA GLY A 116 24.72 1.51 12.14
C GLY A 116 26.02 0.84 11.71
N SER A 117 25.94 0.08 10.62
CA SER A 117 27.05 -0.52 9.88
C SER A 117 27.75 0.52 8.98
N THR A 118 28.88 0.18 8.34
CA THR A 118 29.61 1.14 7.48
C THR A 118 30.21 0.48 6.25
N LEU A 119 29.55 0.67 5.11
CA LEU A 119 30.04 0.26 3.80
C LEU A 119 31.14 1.24 3.33
N SER A 120 32.26 0.70 2.84
CA SER A 120 33.48 1.46 2.53
C SER A 120 33.97 1.18 1.10
N PHE A 121 33.65 2.09 0.18
CA PHE A 121 34.06 2.03 -1.22
C PHE A 121 35.54 2.43 -1.37
N GLU A 122 36.32 1.65 -2.12
CA GLU A 122 37.70 2.02 -2.44
C GLU A 122 37.74 2.97 -3.65
N VAL A 123 38.34 4.14 -3.45
CA VAL A 123 38.62 5.13 -4.49
C VAL A 123 40.12 5.15 -4.77
N THR A 124 40.49 4.83 -6.01
CA THR A 124 41.86 4.52 -6.43
C THR A 124 42.41 5.52 -7.43
N LEU A 125 43.73 5.70 -7.45
CA LEU A 125 44.48 6.39 -8.50
C LEU A 125 45.38 5.39 -9.24
N SER A 126 45.37 5.41 -10.57
CA SER A 126 46.16 4.51 -11.42
C SER A 126 47.68 4.68 -11.29
N ALA A 127 48.13 5.75 -10.64
CA ALA A 127 49.51 6.03 -10.28
C ALA A 127 49.54 6.97 -9.07
N ALA A 128 50.65 6.97 -8.31
CA ALA A 128 50.83 7.89 -7.20
C ALA A 128 50.91 9.34 -7.71
N ALA A 129 50.08 10.23 -7.15
CA ALA A 129 50.00 11.61 -7.62
C ALA A 129 51.26 12.42 -7.24
N SER A 130 51.74 13.25 -8.18
CA SER A 130 52.87 14.16 -7.99
C SER A 130 52.49 15.49 -7.33
N GLU A 131 51.21 15.85 -7.41
CA GLU A 131 50.56 17.00 -6.77
C GLU A 131 49.24 16.51 -6.14
N PRO A 132 48.64 17.22 -5.17
CA PRO A 132 47.41 16.77 -4.53
C PRO A 132 46.23 16.61 -5.52
N VAL A 133 45.49 15.50 -5.39
CA VAL A 133 44.27 15.24 -6.17
C VAL A 133 43.05 15.38 -5.28
N THR A 134 42.05 16.12 -5.73
CA THR A 134 40.77 16.30 -5.03
C THR A 134 39.65 15.61 -5.81
N VAL A 135 38.84 14.82 -5.11
CA VAL A 135 37.76 14.00 -5.68
C VAL A 135 36.52 14.20 -4.82
N GLN A 136 35.42 14.67 -5.40
CA GLN A 136 34.11 14.68 -4.72
C GLN A 136 33.38 13.39 -5.05
N VAL A 137 32.85 12.74 -4.02
CA VAL A 137 32.13 11.45 -4.10
C VAL A 137 30.80 11.59 -3.38
N GLN A 138 29.74 11.02 -3.93
CA GLN A 138 28.39 11.12 -3.39
C GLN A 138 27.62 9.80 -3.60
N ALA A 139 26.87 9.38 -2.58
CA ALA A 139 25.89 8.29 -2.68
C ALA A 139 24.51 8.81 -3.13
N PHE A 140 23.78 7.99 -3.87
CA PHE A 140 22.49 8.30 -4.51
C PHE A 140 21.55 7.09 -4.43
N ASN A 141 20.26 7.36 -4.17
CA ASN A 141 19.19 6.37 -4.34
C ASN A 141 18.95 6.12 -5.83
N GLU A 142 19.67 5.13 -6.36
CA GLU A 142 19.26 4.40 -7.55
C GLU A 142 19.12 2.93 -7.13
N THR A 143 17.87 2.43 -7.14
CA THR A 143 17.44 1.04 -6.83
C THR A 143 17.59 0.50 -5.40
N ALA A 144 17.77 1.39 -4.42
CA ALA A 144 17.50 1.11 -3.01
C ALA A 144 16.02 1.43 -2.69
N SER A 145 15.63 1.12 -1.46
CA SER A 145 14.32 1.33 -0.87
C SER A 145 13.20 0.49 -1.48
N ALA A 146 13.03 -0.71 -0.90
CA ALA A 146 11.72 -1.03 -0.34
C ALA A 146 11.18 0.22 0.40
N PHE A 147 10.01 0.72 0.01
CA PHE A 147 9.35 1.74 0.82
C PHE A 147 8.56 1.01 1.91
N HIS A 148 8.63 1.51 3.14
CA HIS A 148 7.74 1.08 4.21
C HIS A 148 6.66 2.13 4.43
N VAL A 149 5.68 1.82 5.29
CA VAL A 149 4.55 2.70 5.56
C VAL A 149 4.53 3.07 7.04
N GLN A 150 5.35 4.07 7.39
CA GLN A 150 5.51 4.57 8.76
C GLN A 150 4.19 5.12 9.32
N ARG A 151 3.79 4.65 10.50
CA ARG A 151 2.64 5.20 11.23
C ARG A 151 2.99 6.54 11.87
N ILE A 152 2.24 7.56 11.47
CA ILE A 152 2.41 8.94 11.95
C ILE A 152 1.34 9.37 12.96
N ALA A 153 0.19 8.68 13.01
CA ALA A 153 -0.90 8.95 13.95
C ALA A 153 -1.57 7.65 14.42
N SER A 154 -2.08 7.64 15.65
CA SER A 154 -2.94 6.59 16.19
C SER A 154 -3.91 7.15 17.24
N GLY A 155 -4.94 6.37 17.62
CA GLY A 155 -5.95 6.80 18.59
C GLY A 155 -7.00 7.77 18.01
N LEU A 156 -7.25 7.67 16.70
CA LEU A 156 -8.28 8.43 15.99
C LEU A 156 -9.63 7.71 16.04
N SER A 157 -10.72 8.46 15.82
CA SER A 157 -12.11 8.03 15.88
C SER A 157 -12.66 7.87 14.46
N GLU A 158 -12.63 6.66 13.91
CA GLU A 158 -13.11 6.33 12.56
C GLU A 158 -12.68 7.37 11.49
N PRO A 159 -11.36 7.60 11.29
CA PRO A 159 -10.88 8.63 10.37
C PRO A 159 -11.22 8.27 8.91
N VAL A 160 -11.54 9.28 8.10
CA VAL A 160 -12.02 9.15 6.72
C VAL A 160 -11.35 10.09 5.71
N PHE A 161 -10.46 11.00 6.16
CA PHE A 161 -9.59 11.77 5.27
C PHE A 161 -8.38 12.36 6.01
N VAL A 162 -7.30 12.64 5.28
CA VAL A 162 -6.16 13.45 5.74
C VAL A 162 -5.70 14.38 4.61
N THR A 163 -5.33 15.62 4.94
CA THR A 163 -4.82 16.61 3.97
C THR A 163 -3.99 17.71 4.66
N VAL A 164 -3.31 18.54 3.87
CA VAL A 164 -2.64 19.78 4.31
C VAL A 164 -3.48 21.02 3.97
N ALA A 165 -3.10 22.19 4.48
CA ALA A 165 -3.71 23.47 4.14
C ALA A 165 -2.68 24.40 3.46
N PRO A 166 -3.05 25.18 2.43
CA PRO A 166 -2.14 26.13 1.77
C PRO A 166 -1.54 27.12 2.78
N GLY A 167 -0.21 27.13 2.89
CA GLY A 167 0.54 27.96 3.85
C GLY A 167 0.80 27.33 5.23
N ASP A 168 0.30 26.13 5.51
CA ASP A 168 0.55 25.40 6.77
C ASP A 168 1.38 24.13 6.54
N SER A 169 2.69 24.31 6.30
CA SER A 169 3.65 23.23 6.10
C SER A 169 3.88 22.36 7.34
N ASP A 170 3.48 22.80 8.53
CA ASP A 170 3.88 22.13 9.77
C ASP A 170 2.87 21.05 10.19
N SER A 171 1.76 20.91 9.44
CA SER A 171 0.53 20.32 9.95
C SER A 171 -0.20 19.41 8.97
N LEU A 172 -0.81 18.35 9.48
CA LEU A 172 -1.84 17.56 8.80
C LEU A 172 -3.19 17.75 9.49
N PHE A 173 -4.26 17.79 8.70
CA PHE A 173 -5.64 17.89 9.14
C PHE A 173 -6.34 16.56 8.86
N ILE A 174 -6.79 15.89 9.92
CA ILE A 174 -7.38 14.55 9.90
C ILE A 174 -8.86 14.68 10.18
N VAL A 175 -9.70 14.13 9.29
CA VAL A 175 -11.16 14.15 9.40
C VAL A 175 -11.67 12.86 10.01
N GLU A 176 -12.43 12.97 11.09
CA GLU A 176 -13.06 11.88 11.83
C GLU A 176 -14.56 11.84 11.52
N GLN A 177 -15.10 10.65 11.21
CA GLN A 177 -16.47 10.51 10.68
C GLN A 177 -17.53 11.02 11.66
N ASP A 178 -17.22 11.03 12.96
CA ASP A 178 -18.08 11.50 14.05
C ASP A 178 -18.26 13.03 14.13
N GLY A 179 -17.57 13.79 13.28
CA GLY A 179 -17.70 15.25 13.17
C GLY A 179 -16.49 16.05 13.66
N VAL A 180 -15.39 15.39 14.02
CA VAL A 180 -14.19 16.05 14.51
C VAL A 180 -13.18 16.25 13.36
N ILE A 181 -12.49 17.40 13.33
CA ILE A 181 -11.26 17.57 12.57
C ILE A 181 -10.13 17.77 13.57
N LYS A 182 -9.14 16.88 13.56
CA LYS A 182 -7.93 16.98 14.39
C LYS A 182 -6.78 17.57 13.58
N LYS A 183 -5.92 18.32 14.25
CA LYS A 183 -4.67 18.86 13.69
C LYS A 183 -3.49 18.08 14.28
N MET A 184 -2.51 17.73 13.47
CA MET A 184 -1.32 16.98 13.89
C MET A 184 -0.04 17.63 13.37
N SER A 185 0.98 17.70 14.22
CA SER A 185 2.30 18.22 13.83
C SER A 185 3.08 17.21 12.99
N ARG A 186 3.37 17.55 11.72
CA ARG A 186 4.22 16.74 10.81
C ARG A 186 5.62 16.51 11.38
N ALA A 187 6.15 17.49 12.12
CA ALA A 187 7.49 17.46 12.71
C ALA A 187 7.61 16.60 13.99
N SER A 188 6.51 16.12 14.57
CA SER A 188 6.54 15.39 15.86
C SER A 188 5.56 14.22 16.00
N GLY A 189 4.65 14.00 15.04
CA GLY A 189 3.59 12.98 15.13
C GLY A 189 2.52 13.30 16.20
N VAL A 190 2.61 14.46 16.88
CA VAL A 190 1.69 14.79 17.98
C VAL A 190 0.38 15.32 17.41
N VAL A 191 -0.68 14.54 17.59
CA VAL A 191 -2.08 14.95 17.37
C VAL A 191 -2.50 15.91 18.50
N ALA A 192 -3.09 17.04 18.14
CA ALA A 192 -3.55 18.04 19.10
C ALA A 192 -4.71 17.51 19.96
N SER A 193 -4.64 17.73 21.27
CA SER A 193 -5.70 17.34 22.22
C SER A 193 -6.95 18.22 22.16
N THR A 194 -6.84 19.41 21.57
CA THR A 194 -7.97 20.25 21.16
C THR A 194 -8.20 20.04 19.65
N PRO A 195 -9.42 19.67 19.21
CA PRO A 195 -9.74 19.63 17.79
C PRO A 195 -9.54 20.98 17.09
N PHE A 196 -9.22 20.91 15.79
CA PHE A 196 -9.31 22.08 14.91
C PHE A 196 -10.78 22.51 14.73
N LEU A 197 -11.66 21.55 14.47
CA LEU A 197 -13.11 21.76 14.40
C LEU A 197 -13.86 20.63 15.12
N THR A 198 -15.02 20.97 15.67
CA THR A 198 -16.09 20.00 15.96
C THR A 198 -17.36 20.49 15.27
N ALA A 199 -17.79 19.76 14.25
CA ALA A 199 -18.93 20.11 13.41
C ALA A 199 -20.26 19.90 14.16
N GLY A 200 -21.25 20.73 13.84
CA GLY A 200 -22.64 20.60 14.32
C GLY A 200 -23.58 20.17 13.21
N ASP A 201 -24.84 19.88 13.55
CA ASP A 201 -25.90 19.43 12.60
C ASP A 201 -25.42 18.26 11.74
N LEU A 202 -25.22 17.10 12.38
CA LEU A 202 -24.61 15.93 11.80
C LEU A 202 -25.47 14.69 12.05
N SER A 203 -25.51 13.76 11.09
CA SER A 203 -25.93 12.38 11.30
C SER A 203 -24.80 11.45 10.90
N THR A 204 -24.50 10.46 11.74
CA THR A 204 -23.33 9.58 11.62
C THR A 204 -23.73 8.12 11.47
N GLY A 205 -22.78 7.28 11.06
CA GLY A 205 -22.91 5.82 10.99
C GLY A 205 -23.47 5.31 9.66
N GLY A 206 -22.89 4.20 9.19
CA GLY A 206 -22.93 3.81 7.78
C GLY A 206 -21.94 4.67 6.99
N GLU A 207 -22.34 5.11 5.80
CA GLU A 207 -21.58 6.07 4.97
C GLU A 207 -21.79 7.54 5.40
N ARG A 208 -22.54 7.77 6.47
CA ARG A 208 -22.95 9.10 6.94
C ARG A 208 -21.99 9.64 8.00
N GLY A 209 -21.70 10.93 7.94
CA GLY A 209 -20.82 11.61 8.89
C GLY A 209 -20.26 12.91 8.30
N LEU A 210 -19.09 13.29 8.77
CA LEU A 210 -18.23 14.30 8.17
C LEU A 210 -17.25 13.57 7.23
N LEU A 211 -17.27 13.87 5.92
CA LEU A 211 -16.73 12.97 4.88
C LEU A 211 -15.64 13.60 3.99
N GLY A 212 -15.66 14.93 3.86
CA GLY A 212 -14.72 15.69 3.04
C GLY A 212 -14.35 17.03 3.65
N LEU A 213 -13.13 17.48 3.36
CA LEU A 213 -12.53 18.75 3.77
C LEU A 213 -11.76 19.32 2.58
N ALA A 214 -11.97 20.59 2.25
CA ALA A 214 -11.16 21.32 1.28
C ALA A 214 -10.79 22.69 1.85
N PHE A 215 -9.50 23.01 1.86
CA PHE A 215 -9.04 24.36 2.19
C PHE A 215 -9.15 25.26 0.96
N ASP A 216 -9.51 26.52 1.17
CA ASP A 216 -9.56 27.52 0.10
C ASP A 216 -8.16 27.73 -0.52
N PRO A 217 -8.02 27.95 -1.84
CA PRO A 217 -6.71 28.20 -2.46
C PRO A 217 -5.97 29.41 -1.88
N GLU A 218 -6.69 30.40 -1.32
CA GLU A 218 -6.12 31.56 -0.63
C GLU A 218 -6.11 31.43 0.92
N TYR A 219 -6.20 30.20 1.46
CA TYR A 219 -6.34 29.90 2.90
C TYR A 219 -5.31 30.61 3.80
N GLU A 220 -4.03 30.70 3.41
CA GLU A 220 -3.00 31.42 4.16
C GLU A 220 -3.40 32.88 4.47
N SER A 221 -4.17 33.50 3.57
CA SER A 221 -4.63 34.90 3.68
C SER A 221 -6.06 35.05 4.22
N ASN A 222 -6.95 34.09 3.94
CA ASN A 222 -8.38 34.21 4.22
C ASN A 222 -8.91 33.25 5.31
N GLY A 223 -8.14 32.22 5.69
CA GLY A 223 -8.50 31.21 6.70
C GLY A 223 -9.79 30.43 6.40
N THR A 224 -10.27 30.42 5.15
CA THR A 224 -11.56 29.85 4.76
C THR A 224 -11.40 28.37 4.39
N PHE A 225 -12.30 27.52 4.84
CA PHE A 225 -12.32 26.11 4.44
C PHE A 225 -13.74 25.58 4.34
N TYR A 226 -13.87 24.45 3.66
CA TYR A 226 -15.13 23.85 3.25
C TYR A 226 -15.16 22.41 3.76
N VAL A 227 -16.32 21.97 4.24
CA VAL A 227 -16.55 20.59 4.65
C VAL A 227 -17.80 20.02 4.01
N ASN A 228 -17.77 18.73 3.68
CA ASN A 228 -18.91 17.98 3.17
C ASN A 228 -19.37 16.98 4.24
N GLN A 229 -20.64 17.06 4.64
CA GLN A 229 -21.21 16.22 5.69
C GLN A 229 -22.68 15.88 5.44
N THR A 230 -23.16 14.77 5.99
CA THR A 230 -24.59 14.45 6.06
C THR A 230 -25.20 15.07 7.32
N ASN A 231 -26.17 15.97 7.15
CA ASN A 231 -26.75 16.76 8.23
C ASN A 231 -27.62 15.93 9.19
N ALA A 232 -28.21 16.54 10.23
CA ALA A 232 -29.01 15.79 11.22
C ALA A 232 -30.31 15.17 10.67
N GLN A 233 -30.69 15.42 9.41
CA GLN A 233 -31.77 14.72 8.70
C GLN A 233 -31.25 13.64 7.71
N GLY A 234 -29.93 13.51 7.57
CA GLY A 234 -29.26 12.60 6.61
C GLY A 234 -28.91 13.24 5.27
N ASN A 235 -29.30 14.50 5.04
CA ASN A 235 -29.12 15.20 3.76
C ASN A 235 -27.69 15.74 3.61
N THR A 236 -27.08 15.62 2.42
CA THR A 236 -25.74 16.18 2.16
C THR A 236 -25.75 17.70 2.23
N ARG A 237 -24.79 18.27 2.95
CA ARG A 237 -24.54 19.72 3.04
C ARG A 237 -23.04 19.97 2.91
N VAL A 238 -22.69 20.91 2.03
CA VAL A 238 -21.36 21.53 2.02
C VAL A 238 -21.45 22.85 2.78
N PHE A 239 -20.61 23.00 3.81
CA PHE A 239 -20.53 24.17 4.65
C PHE A 239 -19.18 24.86 4.52
N ARG A 240 -19.18 26.19 4.46
CA ARG A 240 -18.00 27.06 4.59
C ARG A 240 -17.82 27.47 6.05
N TYR A 241 -16.57 27.43 6.51
CA TYR A 241 -16.11 27.72 7.86
C TYR A 241 -14.90 28.66 7.84
N GLN A 242 -14.64 29.31 8.98
CA GLN A 242 -13.54 30.24 9.20
C GLN A 242 -12.59 29.72 10.30
N SER A 243 -11.30 29.65 9.99
CA SER A 243 -10.23 29.40 10.97
C SER A 243 -10.04 30.59 11.90
N ASN A 244 -9.72 30.31 13.17
CA ASN A 244 -9.34 31.34 14.13
C ASN A 244 -7.92 31.88 13.81
N PRO A 245 -7.59 33.13 14.18
CA PRO A 245 -6.27 33.73 13.93
C PRO A 245 -5.07 33.06 14.63
N ASP A 246 -5.28 31.96 15.37
CA ASP A 246 -4.20 31.12 15.92
C ASP A 246 -3.75 30.00 14.95
N GLY A 247 -4.53 29.71 13.92
CA GLY A 247 -4.32 28.62 12.98
C GLY A 247 -4.44 27.20 13.60
N GLN A 248 -4.73 27.08 14.89
CA GLN A 248 -4.86 25.82 15.61
C GLN A 248 -6.31 25.36 15.71
N THR A 249 -7.26 26.29 15.63
CA THR A 249 -8.69 26.04 15.75
C THR A 249 -9.50 26.81 14.72
N ALA A 250 -10.76 26.41 14.53
CA ALA A 250 -11.78 27.11 13.75
C ALA A 250 -12.97 27.51 14.64
N ASP A 251 -13.77 28.49 14.21
CA ASP A 251 -15.01 28.85 14.91
C ASP A 251 -16.19 27.99 14.41
N PRO A 252 -16.79 27.10 15.23
CA PRO A 252 -17.95 26.33 14.82
C PRO A 252 -19.18 27.20 14.51
N GLY A 253 -19.22 28.43 15.04
CA GLY A 253 -20.28 29.42 14.81
C GLY A 253 -20.16 30.19 13.48
N SER A 254 -19.01 30.12 12.79
CA SER A 254 -18.77 30.79 11.50
C SER A 254 -19.51 30.15 10.31
N ARG A 255 -20.14 29.00 10.54
CA ARG A 255 -20.70 28.12 9.52
C ARG A 255 -21.73 28.80 8.61
N THR A 256 -21.49 28.74 7.30
CA THR A 256 -22.46 29.12 6.26
C THR A 256 -22.70 27.96 5.30
N THR A 257 -23.95 27.73 4.88
CA THR A 257 -24.28 26.76 3.81
C THR A 257 -23.69 27.27 2.50
N VAL A 258 -23.05 26.37 1.73
CA VAL A 258 -22.64 26.62 0.35
C VAL A 258 -23.63 25.95 -0.60
N ILE A 259 -23.82 24.64 -0.48
CA ILE A 259 -24.80 23.88 -1.27
C ILE A 259 -25.44 22.77 -0.44
N GLY A 260 -26.72 22.49 -0.69
CA GLY A 260 -27.46 21.43 -0.04
C GLY A 260 -28.50 20.76 -0.91
N PHE A 261 -28.51 19.42 -0.92
CA PHE A 261 -29.51 18.59 -1.61
C PHE A 261 -30.03 17.50 -0.67
N SER A 262 -31.08 16.79 -1.06
CA SER A 262 -31.70 15.73 -0.23
C SER A 262 -31.10 14.37 -0.53
N GLN A 263 -31.01 13.50 0.49
CA GLN A 263 -30.57 12.11 0.35
C GLN A 263 -31.77 11.15 0.53
N PRO A 264 -32.13 10.31 -0.46
CA PRO A 264 -33.29 9.43 -0.37
C PRO A 264 -33.06 8.19 0.51
N PHE A 265 -31.83 7.71 0.62
CA PHE A 265 -31.43 6.61 1.51
C PHE A 265 -30.21 6.99 2.36
N SER A 266 -29.82 6.12 3.30
CA SER A 266 -28.76 6.37 4.28
C SER A 266 -27.37 5.89 3.83
N ASN A 267 -27.17 5.77 2.52
CA ASN A 267 -26.02 5.14 1.88
C ASN A 267 -25.85 5.71 0.46
N HIS A 268 -24.71 5.45 -0.20
CA HIS A 268 -24.22 6.15 -1.39
C HIS A 268 -24.25 7.69 -1.25
N ASN A 269 -23.60 8.20 -0.21
CA ASN A 269 -23.61 9.65 0.07
C ASN A 269 -22.49 10.43 -0.64
N GLY A 270 -21.55 9.75 -1.32
CA GLY A 270 -20.32 10.35 -1.82
C GLY A 270 -19.53 10.97 -0.66
N GLY A 271 -19.10 12.21 -0.81
CA GLY A 271 -18.55 13.01 0.29
C GLY A 271 -17.26 13.75 -0.03
N TRP A 272 -16.53 13.33 -1.08
CA TRP A 272 -15.32 14.00 -1.50
C TRP A 272 -15.57 15.43 -2.00
N ILE A 273 -14.67 16.33 -1.62
CA ILE A 273 -14.55 17.70 -2.14
C ILE A 273 -13.09 18.07 -2.30
N ALA A 274 -12.76 18.84 -3.34
CA ALA A 274 -11.45 19.47 -3.52
C ALA A 274 -11.57 20.69 -4.46
N PHE A 275 -10.60 21.59 -4.40
CA PHE A 275 -10.45 22.60 -5.45
C PHE A 275 -9.72 22.01 -6.66
N GLY A 276 -10.22 22.31 -7.85
CA GLY A 276 -9.54 21.94 -9.10
C GLY A 276 -8.38 22.87 -9.45
N PRO A 277 -7.53 22.50 -10.42
CA PRO A 277 -6.44 23.34 -10.93
C PRO A 277 -6.93 24.62 -11.63
N ASP A 278 -8.24 24.75 -11.84
CA ASP A 278 -8.94 25.92 -12.36
C ASP A 278 -9.46 26.88 -11.28
N GLY A 279 -9.35 26.51 -9.99
CA GLY A 279 -9.78 27.31 -8.85
C GLY A 279 -11.24 27.12 -8.42
N TYR A 280 -12.00 26.22 -9.04
CA TYR A 280 -13.39 25.94 -8.63
C TYR A 280 -13.48 24.79 -7.63
N LEU A 281 -14.54 24.78 -6.80
CA LEU A 281 -14.79 23.70 -5.85
C LEU A 281 -15.55 22.57 -6.54
N TYR A 282 -14.95 21.38 -6.57
CA TYR A 282 -15.55 20.15 -7.06
C TYR A 282 -16.17 19.36 -5.92
N ILE A 283 -17.32 18.74 -6.17
CA ILE A 283 -18.11 18.00 -5.16
C ILE A 283 -18.60 16.69 -5.76
N ALA A 284 -18.20 15.56 -5.19
CA ALA A 284 -18.61 14.24 -5.66
C ALA A 284 -19.82 13.73 -4.85
N THR A 285 -20.85 13.28 -5.57
CA THR A 285 -22.14 12.87 -5.01
C THR A 285 -22.48 11.46 -5.47
N GLY A 286 -22.81 10.58 -4.52
CA GLY A 286 -23.41 9.28 -4.85
C GLY A 286 -24.84 9.45 -5.36
N ASP A 287 -25.38 8.38 -5.94
CA ASP A 287 -26.75 8.27 -6.43
C ASP A 287 -27.82 8.38 -5.31
N GLY A 288 -27.38 8.43 -4.05
CA GLY A 288 -28.22 8.58 -2.87
C GLY A 288 -28.83 7.30 -2.33
N GLY A 289 -28.47 6.15 -2.89
CA GLY A 289 -28.49 4.86 -2.22
C GLY A 289 -29.51 3.85 -2.73
N SER A 290 -29.64 2.76 -1.96
CA SER A 290 -30.34 1.54 -2.34
C SER A 290 -29.70 0.79 -3.53
N GLY A 291 -30.23 -0.39 -3.85
CA GLY A 291 -29.74 -1.22 -4.95
C GLY A 291 -30.30 -0.78 -6.30
N ASN A 292 -29.43 -0.70 -7.31
CA ASN A 292 -29.72 -0.41 -8.71
C ASN A 292 -30.35 0.97 -8.96
N ASP A 293 -29.99 1.98 -8.15
CA ASP A 293 -30.43 3.39 -8.27
C ASP A 293 -31.93 3.46 -8.64
N PRO A 294 -32.86 3.20 -7.71
CA PRO A 294 -34.27 3.03 -8.04
C PRO A 294 -34.91 4.28 -8.66
N GLN A 295 -34.29 5.45 -8.48
CA GLN A 295 -34.75 6.74 -9.00
C GLN A 295 -34.14 7.11 -10.36
N ASN A 296 -33.11 6.40 -10.84
CA ASN A 296 -32.33 6.74 -12.03
C ASN A 296 -31.51 8.05 -11.84
N ASN A 297 -31.15 8.38 -10.61
CA ASN A 297 -30.39 9.57 -10.23
C ASN A 297 -29.06 9.66 -10.99
N GLY A 298 -28.34 8.56 -11.24
CA GLY A 298 -27.06 8.59 -11.97
C GLY A 298 -27.18 9.20 -13.37
N GLN A 299 -28.23 8.84 -14.12
CA GLN A 299 -28.48 9.31 -15.49
C GLN A 299 -29.49 10.49 -15.58
N ASP A 300 -30.25 10.80 -14.54
CA ASP A 300 -31.12 11.98 -14.54
C ASP A 300 -30.30 13.24 -14.27
N LEU A 301 -30.57 14.29 -15.05
CA LEU A 301 -29.83 15.54 -15.11
C LEU A 301 -30.67 16.75 -14.68
N THR A 302 -31.97 16.60 -14.41
CA THR A 302 -32.90 17.74 -14.22
C THR A 302 -33.45 17.77 -12.79
N ASP A 303 -33.26 18.88 -12.08
CA ASP A 303 -33.60 19.04 -10.66
C ASP A 303 -32.96 17.95 -9.76
N ASN A 304 -31.79 17.43 -10.14
CA ASN A 304 -31.12 16.29 -9.52
C ASN A 304 -29.57 16.40 -9.50
N LEU A 305 -29.03 16.61 -8.30
CA LEU A 305 -27.59 16.68 -8.02
C LEU A 305 -26.97 15.36 -7.51
N LEU A 306 -27.70 14.23 -7.53
CA LEU A 306 -27.21 12.91 -7.08
C LEU A 306 -26.63 12.08 -8.22
N GLY A 307 -25.58 11.29 -7.96
CA GLY A 307 -24.85 10.50 -8.94
C GLY A 307 -24.06 11.37 -9.92
N LYS A 308 -23.37 12.39 -9.37
CA LYS A 308 -22.72 13.48 -10.10
C LYS A 308 -21.33 13.79 -9.56
N LEU A 309 -20.55 14.44 -10.42
CA LEU A 309 -19.49 15.34 -10.03
C LEU A 309 -19.96 16.76 -10.35
N LEU A 310 -20.07 17.61 -9.33
CA LEU A 310 -20.48 19.01 -9.45
C LEU A 310 -19.25 19.93 -9.42
N ARG A 311 -19.38 21.14 -9.95
CA ARG A 311 -18.32 22.17 -10.00
C ARG A 311 -18.91 23.57 -9.82
N ILE A 312 -18.51 24.28 -8.76
CA ILE A 312 -19.11 25.58 -8.37
C ILE A 312 -18.05 26.65 -8.02
N ASP A 313 -18.43 27.92 -8.15
CA ASP A 313 -17.61 29.08 -7.75
C ASP A 313 -18.07 29.63 -6.40
N VAL A 314 -17.30 29.34 -5.35
CA VAL A 314 -17.56 29.75 -3.96
C VAL A 314 -17.32 31.25 -3.68
N ASN A 315 -16.78 31.98 -4.66
CA ASN A 315 -16.52 33.42 -4.58
C ASN A 315 -17.74 34.28 -4.99
N GLY A 316 -18.74 33.66 -5.64
CA GLY A 316 -19.96 34.31 -6.10
C GLY A 316 -21.21 33.89 -5.34
N ASP A 317 -22.36 34.41 -5.78
CA ASP A 317 -23.69 34.01 -5.32
C ASP A 317 -24.73 34.35 -6.41
N ASP A 318 -25.08 33.36 -7.23
CA ASP A 318 -26.12 33.48 -8.25
C ASP A 318 -27.53 33.25 -7.67
N PHE A 319 -27.62 32.81 -6.41
CA PHE A 319 -28.85 32.40 -5.74
C PHE A 319 -29.18 33.20 -4.46
N PRO A 320 -29.00 34.55 -4.39
CA PRO A 320 -29.05 35.35 -3.15
C PRO A 320 -30.44 35.49 -2.48
N ALA A 321 -31.42 34.69 -2.90
CA ALA A 321 -32.74 34.54 -2.29
C ALA A 321 -32.98 33.13 -1.69
N ASP A 322 -32.02 32.20 -1.84
CA ASP A 322 -32.11 30.80 -1.44
C ASP A 322 -31.01 30.48 -0.42
N PRO A 323 -31.32 30.34 0.89
CA PRO A 323 -30.30 30.17 1.93
C PRO A 323 -29.56 28.82 1.87
N GLU A 324 -29.98 27.89 1.02
CA GLU A 324 -29.32 26.60 0.82
C GLU A 324 -28.33 26.60 -0.37
N ARG A 325 -28.19 27.73 -1.09
CA ARG A 325 -27.22 27.94 -2.17
C ARG A 325 -26.51 29.28 -2.04
N ASN A 326 -25.17 29.26 -2.05
CA ASN A 326 -24.30 30.41 -1.83
C ASN A 326 -22.99 30.20 -2.62
N TYR A 327 -23.13 30.26 -3.94
CA TYR A 327 -22.09 30.13 -4.95
C TYR A 327 -22.61 30.70 -6.28
N SER A 328 -21.71 31.02 -7.20
CA SER A 328 -22.04 31.21 -8.61
C SER A 328 -21.73 29.93 -9.41
N VAL A 329 -22.38 29.74 -10.55
CA VAL A 329 -22.10 28.61 -11.44
C VAL A 329 -21.05 29.03 -12.49
N PRO A 330 -19.93 28.30 -12.62
CA PRO A 330 -18.94 28.61 -13.65
C PRO A 330 -19.56 28.54 -15.04
N ALA A 331 -19.53 29.64 -15.79
CA ALA A 331 -20.05 29.72 -17.17
C ALA A 331 -19.29 28.85 -18.20
N SER A 332 -18.35 28.02 -17.73
CA SER A 332 -17.66 26.96 -18.48
C SER A 332 -18.16 25.55 -18.16
N ASN A 333 -19.12 25.38 -17.24
CA ASN A 333 -19.73 24.08 -16.97
C ASN A 333 -20.50 23.56 -18.21
N PRO A 334 -20.46 22.25 -18.48
CA PRO A 334 -20.94 21.65 -19.72
C PRO A 334 -22.46 21.74 -19.94
N PHE A 335 -23.25 21.88 -18.86
CA PHE A 335 -24.71 21.93 -18.94
C PHE A 335 -25.30 23.36 -19.00
N VAL A 336 -24.45 24.40 -18.85
CA VAL A 336 -24.87 25.81 -18.79
C VAL A 336 -25.72 26.21 -20.00
N GLY A 337 -27.02 26.40 -19.76
CA GLY A 337 -27.98 26.83 -20.78
C GLY A 337 -28.35 25.76 -21.82
N VAL A 338 -28.09 24.47 -21.56
CA VAL A 338 -28.61 23.34 -22.34
C VAL A 338 -29.64 22.54 -21.52
N THR A 339 -29.60 21.19 -21.54
CA THR A 339 -30.51 20.35 -20.73
C THR A 339 -29.70 19.58 -19.71
N GLY A 340 -29.75 20.09 -18.49
CA GLY A 340 -29.14 19.56 -17.27
C GLY A 340 -29.09 20.68 -16.23
N ASP A 341 -28.85 20.34 -14.96
CA ASP A 341 -28.57 21.33 -13.93
C ASP A 341 -27.17 21.94 -14.18
N ASP A 342 -27.08 23.28 -14.15
CA ASP A 342 -25.89 24.02 -14.60
C ASP A 342 -24.66 23.70 -13.70
N GLU A 343 -24.86 23.24 -12.46
CA GLU A 343 -23.84 22.82 -11.50
C GLU A 343 -23.07 21.54 -11.88
N ILE A 344 -23.60 20.73 -12.80
CA ILE A 344 -23.04 19.42 -13.16
C ILE A 344 -21.76 19.58 -14.03
N TRP A 345 -20.72 18.83 -13.68
CA TRP A 345 -19.48 18.70 -14.45
C TRP A 345 -19.34 17.32 -15.13
N ALA A 346 -19.68 16.25 -14.41
CA ALA A 346 -19.80 14.89 -14.97
C ALA A 346 -20.93 14.11 -14.26
N TYR A 347 -21.41 13.04 -14.88
CA TYR A 347 -22.57 12.28 -14.39
C TYR A 347 -22.45 10.78 -14.68
N GLY A 348 -23.47 10.02 -14.29
CA GLY A 348 -23.45 8.56 -14.43
C GLY A 348 -22.51 7.88 -13.44
N LEU A 349 -22.38 8.45 -12.23
CA LEU A 349 -21.60 7.91 -11.10
C LEU A 349 -22.53 7.29 -10.05
N ARG A 350 -22.03 6.35 -9.25
CA ARG A 350 -22.79 5.58 -8.25
C ARG A 350 -22.54 6.03 -6.82
N ASN A 351 -21.31 5.98 -6.35
CA ASN A 351 -20.83 6.42 -5.04
C ASN A 351 -19.33 6.76 -5.07
N PRO A 352 -18.93 7.87 -5.73
CA PRO A 352 -17.54 8.29 -5.84
C PRO A 352 -16.97 8.70 -4.47
N TRP A 353 -15.98 7.94 -3.97
CA TRP A 353 -15.57 7.99 -2.55
C TRP A 353 -14.26 8.76 -2.29
N ARG A 354 -13.14 8.40 -2.95
CA ARG A 354 -11.89 9.19 -2.91
C ARG A 354 -11.38 9.46 -4.31
N ASN A 355 -11.39 10.73 -4.67
CA ASN A 355 -10.92 11.23 -5.95
C ASN A 355 -9.63 12.07 -5.73
N SER A 356 -8.88 12.31 -6.80
CA SER A 356 -7.68 13.16 -6.74
C SER A 356 -7.43 13.87 -8.07
N PHE A 357 -7.08 15.15 -8.03
CA PHE A 357 -6.44 15.80 -9.18
C PHE A 357 -4.94 15.47 -9.17
N ASP A 358 -4.38 15.06 -10.29
CA ASP A 358 -2.93 15.01 -10.47
C ASP A 358 -2.38 16.44 -10.55
N ALA A 359 -1.62 16.86 -9.54
CA ALA A 359 -0.99 18.17 -9.45
C ALA A 359 -0.11 18.56 -10.66
N LEU A 360 0.35 17.61 -11.49
CA LEU A 360 1.17 17.88 -12.68
C LEU A 360 0.36 18.10 -13.97
N THR A 361 -0.76 17.37 -14.17
CA THR A 361 -1.53 17.40 -15.44
C THR A 361 -2.91 18.02 -15.30
N GLY A 362 -3.46 18.09 -14.08
CA GLY A 362 -4.85 18.42 -13.83
C GLY A 362 -5.84 17.26 -14.09
N ASP A 363 -5.37 16.07 -14.46
CA ASP A 363 -6.22 14.89 -14.63
C ASP A 363 -6.94 14.54 -13.31
N LEU A 364 -8.25 14.32 -13.37
CA LEU A 364 -9.06 13.92 -12.23
C LEU A 364 -9.28 12.41 -12.24
N TYR A 365 -8.79 11.73 -11.21
CA TYR A 365 -9.05 10.32 -10.95
C TYR A 365 -10.25 10.20 -10.02
N ILE A 366 -11.23 9.37 -10.39
CA ILE A 366 -12.49 9.19 -9.68
C ILE A 366 -12.63 7.70 -9.35
N ALA A 367 -12.64 7.35 -8.07
CA ALA A 367 -12.88 5.97 -7.64
C ALA A 367 -14.35 5.81 -7.27
N ASP A 368 -15.08 5.02 -8.06
CA ASP A 368 -16.52 4.86 -7.93
C ASP A 368 -16.86 3.46 -7.43
N VAL A 369 -17.55 3.38 -6.28
CA VAL A 369 -17.80 2.10 -5.61
C VAL A 369 -18.85 1.30 -6.38
N GLY A 370 -18.56 0.04 -6.65
CA GLY A 370 -19.40 -0.92 -7.37
C GLY A 370 -20.54 -1.51 -6.55
N GLN A 371 -21.28 -2.46 -7.15
CA GLN A 371 -22.50 -3.01 -6.53
C GLN A 371 -22.45 -4.53 -6.27
N ASN A 372 -22.12 -5.34 -7.28
CA ASN A 372 -22.06 -6.81 -7.18
C ASN A 372 -21.04 -7.47 -8.11
N ILE A 373 -20.47 -6.76 -9.09
CA ILE A 373 -19.61 -7.34 -10.12
C ILE A 373 -18.25 -6.64 -10.18
N LEU A 374 -18.25 -5.32 -10.34
CA LEU A 374 -17.05 -4.54 -10.67
C LEU A 374 -16.95 -3.28 -9.82
N GLU A 375 -15.76 -3.06 -9.25
CA GLU A 375 -15.30 -1.78 -8.72
C GLU A 375 -14.47 -1.05 -9.79
N GLU A 376 -14.49 0.29 -9.82
CA GLU A 376 -13.92 1.04 -10.95
C GLU A 376 -13.11 2.31 -10.58
N ILE A 377 -12.02 2.54 -11.34
CA ILE A 377 -11.24 3.78 -11.35
C ILE A 377 -11.44 4.46 -12.71
N ASN A 378 -12.15 5.57 -12.69
CA ASN A 378 -12.33 6.47 -13.82
C ASN A 378 -11.24 7.54 -13.87
N ARG A 379 -10.94 8.07 -15.06
CA ARG A 379 -10.04 9.22 -15.27
C ARG A 379 -10.68 10.22 -16.23
N GLN A 380 -10.75 11.48 -15.81
CA GLN A 380 -11.12 12.61 -16.66
C GLN A 380 -9.83 13.38 -17.02
N PRO A 381 -9.56 13.69 -18.30
CA PRO A 381 -8.40 14.50 -18.66
C PRO A 381 -8.47 15.91 -18.07
N GLY A 382 -7.34 16.45 -17.60
CA GLY A 382 -7.22 17.84 -17.14
C GLY A 382 -7.46 18.90 -18.23
N THR A 383 -7.59 18.44 -19.48
CA THR A 383 -7.95 19.24 -20.66
C THR A 383 -9.43 19.11 -21.07
N SER A 384 -10.25 18.40 -20.30
CA SER A 384 -11.67 18.21 -20.59
C SER A 384 -12.50 19.50 -20.43
N SER A 385 -13.61 19.58 -21.16
CA SER A 385 -14.66 20.58 -21.00
C SER A 385 -15.79 20.17 -20.05
N GLY A 386 -15.69 18.97 -19.46
CA GLY A 386 -16.79 18.33 -18.76
C GLY A 386 -17.85 17.76 -19.72
N GLY A 387 -18.82 17.06 -19.15
CA GLY A 387 -19.96 16.44 -19.83
C GLY A 387 -19.88 14.91 -19.92
N GLU A 388 -18.81 14.32 -19.40
CA GLU A 388 -18.61 12.86 -19.36
C GLU A 388 -19.73 12.13 -18.58
N ASN A 389 -20.05 10.94 -19.07
CA ASN A 389 -21.02 10.02 -18.50
C ASN A 389 -20.30 8.70 -18.19
N TYR A 390 -20.22 8.30 -16.93
CA TYR A 390 -19.57 7.04 -16.52
C TYR A 390 -20.54 5.83 -16.52
N GLY A 391 -21.78 6.04 -16.94
CA GLY A 391 -22.69 4.98 -17.37
C GLY A 391 -23.60 4.37 -16.29
N TRP A 392 -23.33 4.58 -15.00
CA TRP A 392 -24.25 4.16 -13.93
C TRP A 392 -25.60 4.87 -14.09
N ARG A 393 -26.75 4.21 -14.01
CA ARG A 393 -27.01 2.83 -13.55
C ARG A 393 -27.24 1.77 -14.64
N LEU A 394 -26.86 2.04 -15.89
CA LEU A 394 -26.97 1.05 -16.97
C LEU A 394 -25.67 0.25 -17.15
N ARG A 395 -24.57 0.73 -16.57
CA ARG A 395 -23.26 0.10 -16.50
C ARG A 395 -22.72 0.08 -15.07
N GLU A 396 -21.88 -0.91 -14.82
CA GLU A 396 -21.11 -1.16 -13.60
C GLU A 396 -19.77 -1.69 -14.13
N GLY A 397 -18.74 -0.83 -14.19
CA GLY A 397 -17.64 -0.96 -15.13
C GLY A 397 -18.11 -1.14 -16.58
N THR A 398 -17.41 -1.96 -17.37
CA THR A 398 -17.85 -2.33 -18.72
C THR A 398 -19.18 -3.09 -18.77
N GLU A 399 -19.62 -3.70 -17.67
CA GLU A 399 -20.69 -4.70 -17.67
C GLU A 399 -22.11 -4.11 -17.50
N PRO A 400 -23.14 -4.70 -18.13
CA PRO A 400 -24.52 -4.27 -17.93
C PRO A 400 -24.99 -4.59 -16.50
N THR A 401 -25.29 -3.55 -15.72
CA THR A 401 -25.73 -3.66 -14.31
C THR A 401 -26.87 -4.69 -14.15
N PRO A 402 -26.79 -5.63 -13.19
CA PRO A 402 -27.83 -6.63 -12.95
C PRO A 402 -29.23 -6.02 -12.80
N THR A 403 -30.25 -6.69 -13.37
CA THR A 403 -31.67 -6.30 -13.30
C THR A 403 -32.08 -5.01 -14.04
N VAL A 404 -31.28 -3.94 -14.03
CA VAL A 404 -31.62 -2.62 -14.63
C VAL A 404 -30.87 -2.30 -15.93
N GLY A 405 -29.81 -3.02 -16.25
CA GLY A 405 -28.94 -2.75 -17.40
C GLY A 405 -29.62 -2.81 -18.77
N GLY A 406 -28.94 -2.22 -19.76
CA GLY A 406 -29.43 -2.13 -21.13
C GLY A 406 -28.30 -1.83 -22.14
N PRO A 407 -28.60 -1.15 -23.25
CA PRO A 407 -27.57 -0.52 -24.08
C PRO A 407 -26.66 0.39 -23.22
N LYS A 408 -25.35 0.41 -23.50
CA LYS A 408 -24.44 1.42 -22.91
C LYS A 408 -24.97 2.82 -23.29
N PRO A 409 -25.03 3.80 -22.37
CA PRO A 409 -25.44 5.16 -22.74
C PRO A 409 -24.55 5.71 -23.85
N VAL A 410 -25.13 6.47 -24.78
CA VAL A 410 -24.40 6.95 -25.97
C VAL A 410 -23.37 7.98 -25.52
N GLY A 411 -22.09 7.70 -25.78
CA GLY A 411 -20.98 8.53 -25.33
C GLY A 411 -20.55 8.30 -23.88
N ALA A 412 -21.02 7.23 -23.22
CA ALA A 412 -20.47 6.85 -21.93
C ALA A 412 -19.00 6.40 -22.04
N ILE A 413 -18.18 6.83 -21.09
CA ILE A 413 -16.77 6.51 -20.96
C ILE A 413 -16.65 5.26 -20.07
N ASP A 414 -15.73 4.35 -20.39
CA ASP A 414 -15.40 3.21 -19.51
C ASP A 414 -14.22 3.59 -18.58
N PRO A 415 -14.06 2.93 -17.43
CA PRO A 415 -12.96 3.19 -16.52
C PRO A 415 -11.57 2.88 -17.12
N ILE A 416 -10.51 3.44 -16.53
CA ILE A 416 -9.12 3.11 -16.89
C ILE A 416 -8.62 1.83 -16.19
N TYR A 417 -9.28 1.43 -15.11
CA TYR A 417 -9.06 0.18 -14.39
C TYR A 417 -10.34 -0.26 -13.70
N GLN A 418 -10.64 -1.56 -13.70
CA GLN A 418 -11.76 -2.15 -12.98
C GLN A 418 -11.37 -3.53 -12.44
N TYR A 419 -11.97 -3.97 -11.34
CA TYR A 419 -11.67 -5.27 -10.72
C TYR A 419 -12.91 -5.99 -10.20
N GLU A 420 -12.88 -7.32 -10.22
CA GLU A 420 -14.04 -8.18 -9.90
C GLU A 420 -14.29 -8.31 -8.39
N HIS A 421 -15.56 -8.53 -8.03
CA HIS A 421 -16.01 -8.82 -6.67
C HIS A 421 -15.55 -10.22 -6.21
N GLY A 422 -14.61 -10.30 -5.26
CA GLY A 422 -14.00 -11.59 -4.91
C GLY A 422 -12.87 -11.59 -3.87
N THR A 423 -11.99 -12.59 -3.99
CA THR A 423 -10.94 -12.90 -3.00
C THR A 423 -9.54 -13.15 -3.55
N ALA A 424 -9.33 -13.41 -4.86
CA ALA A 424 -8.00 -13.48 -5.48
C ALA A 424 -7.23 -12.16 -5.32
N SER A 425 -5.91 -12.15 -5.53
CA SER A 425 -5.04 -10.99 -5.19
C SER A 425 -5.49 -9.67 -5.79
N ASN A 426 -6.05 -9.68 -7.01
CA ASN A 426 -6.55 -8.52 -7.73
C ASN A 426 -8.08 -8.33 -7.67
N GLU A 427 -8.76 -8.89 -6.66
CA GLU A 427 -10.22 -8.81 -6.46
C GLU A 427 -10.57 -8.11 -5.13
N GLY A 428 -11.77 -7.57 -5.00
CA GLY A 428 -12.23 -6.90 -3.77
C GLY A 428 -13.75 -6.74 -3.65
N PHE A 429 -14.26 -5.70 -2.97
CA PHE A 429 -15.70 -5.44 -2.78
C PHE A 429 -16.08 -3.96 -2.56
N SER A 430 -15.12 -3.03 -2.45
CA SER A 430 -15.37 -1.60 -2.27
C SER A 430 -14.09 -0.79 -2.52
N VAL A 431 -13.97 -0.14 -3.67
CA VAL A 431 -12.80 0.68 -3.99
C VAL A 431 -12.75 1.94 -3.14
N THR A 432 -11.63 2.16 -2.46
CA THR A 432 -11.39 3.40 -1.73
C THR A 432 -11.01 4.52 -2.69
N GLY A 433 -10.22 4.22 -3.72
CA GLY A 433 -9.50 5.21 -4.52
C GLY A 433 -8.20 5.65 -3.87
N GLY A 434 -7.56 6.68 -4.43
CA GLY A 434 -6.30 7.24 -3.95
C GLY A 434 -5.73 8.30 -4.90
N TYR A 435 -4.40 8.32 -5.10
CA TYR A 435 -3.64 9.43 -5.70
C TYR A 435 -2.59 8.96 -6.72
N LEU A 436 -2.30 9.81 -7.72
CA LEU A 436 -1.19 9.61 -8.65
C LEU A 436 0.12 10.12 -8.05
N TYR A 437 1.00 9.22 -7.59
CA TYR A 437 2.17 9.58 -6.81
C TYR A 437 3.13 10.51 -7.57
N ARG A 438 3.34 11.71 -7.03
CA ARG A 438 4.30 12.72 -7.49
C ARG A 438 5.45 13.00 -6.51
N GLY A 439 5.45 12.34 -5.36
CA GLY A 439 6.33 12.61 -4.21
C GLY A 439 7.81 12.26 -4.35
N PRO A 440 8.56 12.30 -3.22
CA PRO A 440 10.01 12.15 -3.23
C PRO A 440 10.50 10.75 -3.61
N ILE A 441 9.77 9.67 -3.34
CA ILE A 441 10.23 8.30 -3.61
C ILE A 441 10.25 8.04 -5.12
N ASP A 442 11.43 8.00 -5.73
CA ASP A 442 11.63 7.99 -7.19
C ASP A 442 10.98 6.77 -7.88
N SER A 443 11.04 5.59 -7.26
CA SER A 443 10.45 4.34 -7.77
C SER A 443 8.92 4.39 -7.92
N LEU A 444 8.25 5.19 -7.07
CA LEU A 444 6.80 5.29 -7.00
C LEU A 444 6.21 6.31 -7.98
N ARG A 445 7.02 7.19 -8.57
CA ARG A 445 6.51 8.27 -9.42
C ARG A 445 5.71 7.76 -10.63
N GLY A 446 4.56 8.42 -10.84
CA GLY A 446 3.62 8.11 -11.92
C GLY A 446 2.81 6.84 -11.73
N GLN A 447 2.83 6.23 -10.53
CA GLN A 447 1.92 5.16 -10.14
C GLN A 447 0.68 5.76 -9.45
N TYR A 448 -0.52 5.38 -9.89
CA TYR A 448 -1.78 5.68 -9.21
C TYR A 448 -2.02 4.63 -8.14
N PHE A 449 -1.95 5.02 -6.88
CA PHE A 449 -2.23 4.17 -5.73
C PHE A 449 -3.71 4.21 -5.38
N PHE A 450 -4.27 3.06 -5.02
CA PHE A 450 -5.66 2.90 -4.58
C PHE A 450 -5.77 1.67 -3.68
N ALA A 451 -6.90 1.56 -2.98
CA ALA A 451 -7.16 0.46 -2.06
C ALA A 451 -8.54 -0.17 -2.26
N ASP A 452 -8.71 -1.37 -1.71
CA ASP A 452 -10.02 -1.94 -1.42
C ASP A 452 -10.28 -1.92 0.10
N TYR A 453 -11.34 -1.23 0.51
CA TYR A 453 -11.70 -1.02 1.91
C TYR A 453 -12.09 -2.32 2.64
N VAL A 454 -12.68 -3.29 1.93
CA VAL A 454 -13.21 -4.53 2.53
C VAL A 454 -12.15 -5.63 2.62
N ARG A 455 -11.22 -5.70 1.67
CA ARG A 455 -10.12 -6.65 1.67
C ARG A 455 -8.87 -6.16 2.40
N GLY A 456 -8.77 -4.87 2.68
CA GLY A 456 -7.57 -4.26 3.25
C GLY A 456 -6.38 -4.26 2.29
N ARG A 457 -6.63 -4.23 0.98
CA ARG A 457 -5.60 -4.31 -0.05
C ARG A 457 -5.18 -2.93 -0.54
N VAL A 458 -3.92 -2.79 -0.91
CA VAL A 458 -3.39 -1.62 -1.61
C VAL A 458 -2.72 -2.06 -2.89
N TRP A 459 -3.14 -1.47 -4.00
CA TRP A 459 -2.58 -1.70 -5.32
C TRP A 459 -2.07 -0.40 -5.92
N SER A 460 -1.24 -0.52 -6.95
CA SER A 460 -0.99 0.58 -7.87
C SER A 460 -1.13 0.13 -9.33
N ILE A 461 -1.29 1.11 -10.20
CA ILE A 461 -1.18 0.99 -11.66
C ILE A 461 -0.39 2.18 -12.21
N ARG A 462 0.21 2.08 -13.40
CA ARG A 462 0.66 3.24 -14.18
C ARG A 462 -0.33 3.54 -15.31
N PRO A 463 -1.20 4.57 -15.19
CA PRO A 463 -2.13 4.96 -16.26
C PRO A 463 -1.40 5.26 -17.58
N GLN A 464 -2.00 4.94 -18.72
CA GLN A 464 -1.51 5.38 -20.02
C GLN A 464 -2.00 6.79 -20.36
N ALA A 465 -1.32 7.46 -21.28
CA ALA A 465 -1.51 8.89 -21.52
C ALA A 465 -2.90 9.20 -22.12
N ASP A 466 -3.38 8.31 -22.98
CA ASP A 466 -4.70 8.31 -23.57
C ASP A 466 -5.79 7.84 -22.59
N VAL A 467 -6.84 8.67 -22.41
CA VAL A 467 -8.13 8.20 -21.91
C VAL A 467 -8.89 7.63 -23.10
N PRO A 468 -9.22 6.33 -23.14
CA PRO A 468 -9.88 5.72 -24.29
C PRO A 468 -11.40 5.72 -24.12
N GLU A 469 -12.12 5.71 -25.25
CA GLU A 469 -13.60 5.59 -25.25
C GLU A 469 -14.09 4.21 -24.76
N ASN A 470 -13.20 3.23 -24.63
CA ASN A 470 -13.49 1.84 -24.25
C ASN A 470 -12.35 1.28 -23.38
N TYR A 471 -12.68 0.50 -22.34
CA TYR A 471 -11.70 -0.27 -21.58
C TYR A 471 -11.30 -1.53 -22.36
N ASP A 472 -9.99 -1.77 -22.49
CA ASP A 472 -9.45 -2.94 -23.19
C ASP A 472 -8.29 -3.64 -22.43
N GLY A 473 -7.99 -3.17 -21.22
CA GLY A 473 -6.90 -3.70 -20.38
C GLY A 473 -5.49 -3.24 -20.78
N THR A 474 -5.36 -2.35 -21.78
CA THR A 474 -4.07 -1.70 -22.14
C THR A 474 -3.95 -0.26 -21.61
N ASN A 475 -5.01 0.21 -20.96
CA ASN A 475 -5.22 1.61 -20.54
C ASN A 475 -4.40 1.97 -19.29
N TYR A 476 -3.79 0.95 -18.70
CA TYR A 476 -2.81 1.01 -17.63
C TYR A 476 -1.70 -0.03 -17.91
N ARG A 477 -0.60 0.05 -17.15
CA ARG A 477 0.46 -0.97 -17.07
C ARG A 477 0.98 -1.07 -15.65
N ASP A 478 1.97 -1.91 -15.42
CA ASP A 478 2.71 -2.02 -14.15
C ASP A 478 1.76 -2.13 -12.93
N PHE A 479 0.77 -3.02 -12.99
CA PHE A 479 -0.08 -3.33 -11.83
C PHE A 479 0.76 -4.03 -10.77
N THR A 480 0.75 -3.49 -9.56
CA THR A 480 1.49 -4.03 -8.42
C THR A 480 0.57 -4.15 -7.20
N ASP A 481 0.67 -5.27 -6.48
CA ASP A 481 0.05 -5.45 -5.18
C ASP A 481 1.08 -5.11 -4.09
N TRP A 482 0.78 -4.12 -3.28
CA TRP A 482 1.63 -3.62 -2.20
C TRP A 482 1.17 -4.11 -0.83
N THR A 483 0.11 -4.92 -0.75
CA THR A 483 -0.54 -5.28 0.51
C THR A 483 0.41 -5.96 1.51
N SER A 484 1.43 -6.68 1.05
CA SER A 484 2.48 -7.27 1.90
C SER A 484 3.64 -6.34 2.22
N LEU A 485 3.92 -5.34 1.38
CA LEU A 485 5.00 -4.35 1.56
C LEU A 485 4.55 -3.13 2.37
N ILE A 486 3.23 -2.94 2.55
CA ILE A 486 2.64 -1.99 3.50
C ILE A 486 2.62 -2.62 4.91
N ALA A 487 3.77 -3.20 5.29
CA ALA A 487 4.11 -3.44 6.69
C ALA A 487 4.33 -2.07 7.36
N ALA A 488 3.63 -1.83 8.46
CA ALA A 488 3.79 -0.63 9.26
C ALA A 488 4.80 -0.86 10.38
N ASP A 489 5.65 0.13 10.65
CA ASP A 489 6.61 0.14 11.76
C ASP A 489 5.95 -0.09 13.13
N ALA A 490 4.68 0.31 13.27
CA ALA A 490 3.73 -0.27 14.21
C ALA A 490 2.28 0.05 13.83
N GLY A 491 1.34 -0.83 14.20
CA GLY A 491 -0.09 -0.69 13.88
C GLY A 491 -0.52 -1.68 12.81
N ASP A 492 -1.65 -1.41 12.14
CA ASP A 492 -2.11 -2.23 11.01
C ASP A 492 -2.92 -1.41 10.00
N VAL A 493 -2.61 -1.57 8.71
CA VAL A 493 -3.43 -1.06 7.61
C VAL A 493 -4.45 -2.14 7.21
N ARG A 494 -5.74 -1.98 7.54
CA ARG A 494 -6.79 -3.00 7.28
C ARG A 494 -8.06 -2.49 6.62
N SER A 495 -8.51 -1.30 7.01
CA SER A 495 -9.80 -0.71 6.67
C SER A 495 -9.55 0.65 6.03
N ILE A 496 -8.83 0.65 4.91
CA ILE A 496 -8.29 1.85 4.27
C ILE A 496 -9.44 2.74 3.80
N SER A 497 -9.78 3.76 4.59
CA SER A 497 -10.92 4.64 4.36
C SER A 497 -10.58 5.78 3.41
N SER A 498 -9.30 6.13 3.29
CA SER A 498 -8.82 7.16 2.37
C SER A 498 -7.31 7.08 2.19
N PHE A 499 -6.83 7.77 1.17
CA PHE A 499 -5.47 8.30 1.11
C PHE A 499 -5.49 9.82 1.32
N GLY A 500 -4.32 10.44 1.36
CA GLY A 500 -4.13 11.90 1.28
C GLY A 500 -2.73 12.22 0.77
N GLU A 501 -2.46 13.47 0.39
CA GLU A 501 -1.12 13.93 0.02
C GLU A 501 -0.78 15.29 0.66
N ASP A 502 0.50 15.65 0.66
CA ASP A 502 1.00 16.98 1.07
C ASP A 502 1.58 17.79 -0.10
N GLU A 503 2.04 19.01 0.19
CA GLU A 503 2.60 19.94 -0.81
C GLU A 503 3.89 19.43 -1.50
N ALA A 504 4.52 18.38 -0.97
CA ALA A 504 5.67 17.72 -1.55
C ALA A 504 5.31 16.37 -2.21
N GLY A 505 4.03 16.01 -2.26
CA GLY A 505 3.51 14.78 -2.84
C GLY A 505 3.77 13.52 -2.01
N ASN A 506 4.12 13.63 -0.72
CA ASN A 506 4.19 12.44 0.14
C ASN A 506 2.79 11.84 0.28
N LEU A 507 2.67 10.54 0.07
CA LEU A 507 1.40 9.82 0.12
C LEU A 507 1.12 9.34 1.55
N TYR A 508 -0.12 9.51 1.99
CA TYR A 508 -0.63 9.08 3.28
C TYR A 508 -1.73 8.04 3.12
N VAL A 509 -1.80 7.08 4.05
CA VAL A 509 -2.87 6.08 4.17
C VAL A 509 -3.67 6.37 5.44
N VAL A 510 -5.00 6.36 5.34
CA VAL A 510 -5.92 6.50 6.48
C VAL A 510 -6.59 5.17 6.75
N ASP A 511 -6.35 4.59 7.94
CA ASP A 511 -7.01 3.38 8.39
C ASP A 511 -8.18 3.72 9.34
N ARG A 512 -9.38 3.24 9.01
CA ARG A 512 -10.61 3.51 9.76
C ARG A 512 -10.61 2.92 11.19
N GLY A 513 -9.68 2.01 11.51
CA GLY A 513 -9.43 1.52 12.87
C GLY A 513 -8.81 2.55 13.80
N GLY A 514 -8.34 3.69 13.27
CA GLY A 514 -7.92 4.85 14.06
C GLY A 514 -6.48 5.28 13.86
N GLU A 515 -5.86 4.96 12.72
CA GLU A 515 -4.44 5.18 12.45
C GLU A 515 -4.22 5.91 11.11
N VAL A 516 -3.13 6.68 11.01
CA VAL A 516 -2.69 7.30 9.75
C VAL A 516 -1.20 7.01 9.58
N PHE A 517 -0.84 6.66 8.34
CA PHE A 517 0.50 6.26 7.95
C PHE A 517 0.98 7.10 6.75
N ARG A 518 2.29 7.10 6.50
CA ARG A 518 2.95 7.79 5.39
C ARG A 518 3.85 6.81 4.65
N PHE A 519 3.83 6.85 3.32
CA PHE A 519 4.84 6.18 2.50
C PHE A 519 6.20 6.83 2.74
N THR A 520 7.15 6.06 3.27
CA THR A 520 8.51 6.49 3.56
C THR A 520 9.50 5.63 2.79
N GLU A 521 10.50 6.29 2.23
CA GLU A 521 11.67 5.65 1.63
C GLU A 521 12.36 4.79 2.71
N GLY A 522 12.68 3.54 2.41
CA GLY A 522 13.66 2.76 3.17
C GLY A 522 14.92 3.60 3.35
N ALA A 523 15.45 3.61 4.58
CA ALA A 523 16.49 4.55 5.01
C ALA A 523 17.78 3.81 5.35
N ASP A 524 17.99 2.73 4.61
CA ASP A 524 18.79 1.56 4.96
C ASP A 524 20.29 1.86 4.72
N TYR A 525 20.55 3.05 4.18
CA TYR A 525 21.79 3.77 4.36
C TYR A 525 21.57 5.29 4.45
N VAL A 526 22.60 6.02 4.91
CA VAL A 526 22.59 7.48 5.03
C VAL A 526 23.21 8.13 3.79
N PRO A 527 22.45 8.87 2.95
CA PRO A 527 22.98 9.56 1.77
C PRO A 527 24.14 10.52 2.12
N THR A 528 25.33 10.15 1.67
CA THR A 528 26.59 10.80 2.09
C THR A 528 27.26 11.50 0.91
N THR A 529 27.87 12.66 1.16
CA THR A 529 28.74 13.37 0.20
C THR A 529 30.05 13.73 0.88
N GLN A 530 31.18 13.38 0.26
CA GLN A 530 32.52 13.58 0.82
C GLN A 530 33.46 14.19 -0.22
N THR A 531 34.41 15.00 0.23
CA THR A 531 35.57 15.41 -0.58
C THR A 531 36.80 14.64 -0.09
N LEU A 532 37.31 13.77 -0.95
CA LEU A 532 38.54 13.01 -0.74
C LEU A 532 39.72 13.82 -1.29
N VAL A 533 40.77 13.98 -0.48
CA VAL A 533 42.04 14.57 -0.92
C VAL A 533 43.12 13.50 -0.84
N PHE A 534 43.76 13.22 -1.96
CA PHE A 534 44.95 12.37 -2.05
C PHE A 534 46.17 13.27 -1.96
N ASP A 535 46.97 13.10 -0.91
CA ASP A 535 48.26 13.78 -0.77
C ASP A 535 49.29 13.20 -1.75
N VAL A 536 50.36 13.95 -2.03
CA VAL A 536 51.46 13.51 -2.89
C VAL A 536 51.99 12.15 -2.45
N GLY A 537 52.04 11.19 -3.37
CA GLY A 537 52.45 9.81 -3.12
C GLY A 537 51.34 8.83 -2.72
N GLN A 538 50.11 9.28 -2.46
CA GLN A 538 48.97 8.39 -2.18
C GLN A 538 48.32 7.86 -3.46
N THR A 539 47.70 6.67 -3.36
CA THR A 539 46.96 6.02 -4.46
C THR A 539 45.58 5.51 -4.07
N THR A 540 45.21 5.51 -2.78
CA THR A 540 43.91 5.00 -2.30
C THR A 540 43.31 5.90 -1.23
N LYS A 541 41.97 5.97 -1.21
CA LYS A 541 41.11 6.56 -0.17
C LYS A 541 39.87 5.67 -0.03
N SER A 542 39.25 5.67 1.14
CA SER A 542 37.90 5.15 1.33
C SER A 542 36.88 6.29 1.23
N PHE A 543 35.75 6.03 0.57
CA PHE A 543 34.50 6.75 0.76
C PHE A 543 33.61 5.88 1.65
N GLN A 544 33.02 6.46 2.71
CA GLN A 544 32.25 5.70 3.69
C GLN A 544 30.78 6.12 3.66
N VAL A 545 29.91 5.12 3.74
CA VAL A 545 28.46 5.26 3.83
C VAL A 545 28.00 4.48 5.06
N THR A 546 27.24 5.13 5.94
CA THR A 546 26.58 4.43 7.04
C THR A 546 25.42 3.63 6.47
N VAL A 547 25.40 2.32 6.71
CA VAL A 547 24.25 1.45 6.47
C VAL A 547 23.49 1.35 7.80
N ILE A 548 22.16 1.45 7.75
CA ILE A 548 21.26 1.18 8.88
C ILE A 548 20.85 -0.29 8.75
N GLY A 549 20.62 -0.97 9.86
CA GLY A 549 20.04 -2.31 9.83
C GLY A 549 19.08 -2.55 10.98
N ASP A 550 18.06 -3.37 10.75
CA ASP A 550 17.05 -3.72 11.76
C ASP A 550 16.74 -5.21 11.94
N ARG A 551 15.47 -5.66 11.88
CA ARG A 551 15.02 -7.06 12.08
C ARG A 551 13.84 -7.44 11.18
N LEU A 552 13.84 -6.98 9.93
CA LEU A 552 12.74 -7.17 8.98
C LEU A 552 13.25 -7.99 7.80
N PRO A 553 12.96 -9.33 7.73
CA PRO A 553 13.44 -10.17 6.63
C PRO A 553 12.99 -9.65 5.27
N GLU A 554 13.94 -9.13 4.49
CA GLU A 554 13.70 -8.46 3.21
C GLU A 554 14.70 -8.86 2.12
N ALA A 555 14.81 -8.08 1.04
CA ALA A 555 15.55 -8.47 -0.15
C ALA A 555 16.81 -7.62 -0.35
N ASP A 556 17.93 -8.26 -0.70
CA ASP A 556 19.23 -7.61 -0.96
C ASP A 556 19.08 -6.30 -1.80
N GLU A 557 19.37 -5.17 -1.15
CA GLU A 557 19.23 -3.83 -1.72
C GLU A 557 20.49 -3.39 -2.49
N THR A 558 20.34 -2.41 -3.38
CA THR A 558 21.49 -1.79 -4.05
C THR A 558 21.37 -0.27 -4.16
N PHE A 559 22.41 0.48 -3.82
CA PHE A 559 22.48 1.93 -4.07
C PHE A 559 23.69 2.30 -4.94
N ARG A 560 23.76 3.55 -5.40
CA ARG A 560 24.83 4.01 -6.31
C ARG A 560 25.74 5.04 -5.65
N VAL A 561 27.02 5.01 -6.01
CA VAL A 561 28.01 6.03 -5.61
C VAL A 561 28.76 6.56 -6.84
N ASP A 562 28.65 7.87 -7.07
CA ASP A 562 29.35 8.56 -8.17
C ASP A 562 30.54 9.40 -7.67
N ILE A 563 31.57 9.47 -8.51
CA ILE A 563 32.58 10.54 -8.49
C ILE A 563 32.00 11.75 -9.24
N THR A 564 31.53 12.76 -8.50
CA THR A 564 30.82 13.91 -9.05
C THR A 564 31.74 15.07 -9.47
N GLN A 565 32.94 15.20 -8.89
CA GLN A 565 33.96 16.17 -9.31
C GLN A 565 35.38 15.61 -9.17
N VAL A 566 36.30 16.02 -10.06
CA VAL A 566 37.72 15.65 -10.02
C VAL A 566 38.61 16.86 -10.32
N THR A 567 39.71 17.01 -9.59
CA THR A 567 40.78 17.97 -9.86
C THR A 567 42.14 17.32 -9.61
N GLY A 568 43.06 17.40 -10.58
CA GLY A 568 44.40 16.79 -10.50
C GLY A 568 44.52 15.37 -11.07
N ALA A 569 43.40 14.76 -11.46
CA ALA A 569 43.34 13.44 -12.09
C ALA A 569 42.43 13.44 -13.34
N MET A 570 42.55 12.42 -14.17
CA MET A 570 41.57 12.07 -15.21
C MET A 570 40.49 11.16 -14.63
N LEU A 571 39.24 11.29 -15.08
CA LEU A 571 38.14 10.41 -14.64
C LEU A 571 38.23 9.04 -15.34
N GLY A 572 38.12 7.96 -14.57
CA GLY A 572 38.05 6.57 -15.00
C GLY A 572 36.66 5.98 -14.79
N GLN A 573 36.54 4.94 -13.96
CA GLN A 573 35.23 4.44 -13.52
C GLN A 573 34.63 5.44 -12.53
N SER A 574 33.60 6.15 -12.97
CA SER A 574 32.99 7.25 -12.23
C SER A 574 31.81 6.84 -11.34
N SER A 575 31.40 5.58 -11.38
CA SER A 575 30.24 5.03 -10.68
C SER A 575 30.57 3.67 -10.08
N ALA A 576 30.03 3.39 -8.91
CA ALA A 576 30.06 2.11 -8.24
C ALA A 576 28.67 1.76 -7.67
N THR A 577 28.39 0.48 -7.49
CA THR A 577 27.21 -0.03 -6.78
C THR A 577 27.60 -0.41 -5.35
N GLY A 578 26.81 0.05 -4.38
CA GLY A 578 26.74 -0.50 -3.04
C GLY A 578 25.70 -1.60 -2.98
N VAL A 579 25.98 -2.71 -2.31
CA VAL A 579 25.00 -3.76 -2.00
C VAL A 579 24.82 -3.85 -0.49
N ILE A 580 23.58 -3.86 -0.03
CA ILE A 580 23.21 -4.20 1.34
C ILE A 580 22.56 -5.58 1.25
N ASN A 581 23.14 -6.57 1.93
CA ASN A 581 22.63 -7.93 1.94
C ASN A 581 21.87 -8.13 3.25
N ASP A 582 20.64 -8.61 3.16
CA ASP A 582 19.82 -8.93 4.33
C ASP A 582 20.34 -10.21 4.99
N ASP A 583 20.61 -10.20 6.31
CA ASP A 583 20.90 -11.41 7.11
C ASP A 583 19.78 -11.86 8.05
N ASP A 584 18.66 -11.14 8.12
CA ASP A 584 17.51 -11.55 8.93
C ASP A 584 16.85 -12.84 8.43
N VAL A 585 16.18 -13.51 9.37
CA VAL A 585 15.46 -14.76 9.14
C VAL A 585 14.17 -14.74 9.96
N PRO A 586 13.04 -15.23 9.42
CA PRO A 586 11.79 -15.28 10.17
C PRO A 586 11.88 -16.29 11.31
N GLY A 587 11.21 -16.02 12.43
CA GLY A 587 11.16 -16.87 13.62
C GLY A 587 9.78 -16.94 14.26
N VAL A 588 9.69 -17.58 15.43
CA VAL A 588 8.44 -17.72 16.20
C VAL A 588 8.49 -16.88 17.47
N GLU A 589 7.70 -15.81 17.52
CA GLU A 589 7.58 -14.93 18.70
C GLU A 589 6.95 -15.66 19.89
N ARG A 590 5.86 -16.42 19.66
CA ARG A 590 5.14 -17.13 20.74
C ARG A 590 4.20 -18.22 20.23
N VAL A 591 3.88 -19.15 21.12
CA VAL A 591 2.79 -20.13 20.97
C VAL A 591 1.83 -20.03 22.16
N GLU A 592 0.53 -19.96 21.89
CA GLU A 592 -0.52 -19.80 22.90
C GLU A 592 -1.59 -20.89 22.80
N LEU A 593 -1.81 -21.62 23.90
CA LEU A 593 -2.88 -22.63 24.02
C LEU A 593 -4.16 -21.95 24.53
N ASN A 594 -5.28 -22.16 23.84
CA ASN A 594 -6.59 -21.57 24.14
C ASN A 594 -6.52 -20.06 24.48
N GLY A 595 -5.74 -19.27 23.73
CA GLY A 595 -5.56 -17.83 23.97
C GLY A 595 -4.80 -17.48 25.25
N GLY A 596 -3.82 -18.31 25.65
CA GLY A 596 -2.96 -18.07 26.82
C GLY A 596 -3.58 -18.47 28.17
N ALA A 597 -4.71 -19.19 28.17
CA ALA A 597 -5.32 -19.69 29.39
C ALA A 597 -4.41 -20.68 30.12
N THR A 598 -4.34 -20.63 31.46
CA THR A 598 -3.46 -21.53 32.23
C THR A 598 -4.05 -22.94 32.39
N GLN A 599 -5.38 -23.07 32.43
CA GLN A 599 -6.09 -24.35 32.54
C GLN A 599 -5.65 -25.38 31.47
N ARG A 600 -5.77 -26.68 31.78
CA ARG A 600 -5.44 -27.79 30.87
C ARG A 600 -6.52 -28.86 30.78
N SER A 601 -7.70 -28.58 31.33
CA SER A 601 -8.87 -29.47 31.30
C SER A 601 -9.37 -29.75 29.88
N HIS A 602 -9.31 -28.74 29.00
CA HIS A 602 -9.51 -28.88 27.56
C HIS A 602 -8.43 -28.12 26.79
N VAL A 603 -8.06 -28.59 25.60
CA VAL A 603 -7.13 -27.91 24.67
C VAL A 603 -7.75 -28.04 23.29
N ASP A 604 -8.35 -26.93 22.85
CA ASP A 604 -9.26 -26.87 21.72
C ASP A 604 -8.58 -26.18 20.52
N GLN A 605 -7.61 -25.31 20.82
CA GLN A 605 -6.88 -24.49 19.85
C GLN A 605 -5.45 -24.18 20.33
N LEU A 606 -4.53 -24.07 19.37
CA LEU A 606 -3.17 -23.54 19.55
C LEU A 606 -2.96 -22.42 18.53
N VAL A 607 -2.46 -21.26 18.94
CA VAL A 607 -2.11 -20.15 18.04
C VAL A 607 -0.59 -19.96 18.05
N VAL A 608 0.04 -20.08 16.88
CA VAL A 608 1.44 -19.68 16.66
C VAL A 608 1.44 -18.24 16.16
N THR A 609 2.27 -17.37 16.75
CA THR A 609 2.59 -16.05 16.21
C THR A 609 4.03 -16.06 15.74
N PHE A 610 4.25 -15.82 14.45
CA PHE A 610 5.59 -15.57 13.89
C PHE A 610 6.01 -14.13 14.22
N ASP A 611 7.31 -13.85 14.29
CA ASP A 611 7.80 -12.52 14.64
C ASP A 611 7.57 -11.44 13.55
N GLY A 612 7.51 -11.85 12.28
CA GLY A 612 7.08 -11.04 11.14
C GLY A 612 5.98 -11.69 10.28
N ILE A 613 5.81 -11.21 9.04
CA ILE A 613 4.96 -11.87 8.04
C ILE A 613 5.78 -12.99 7.37
N VAL A 614 5.22 -14.20 7.37
CA VAL A 614 5.80 -15.38 6.70
C VAL A 614 4.81 -16.01 5.73
N ASP A 615 5.33 -16.46 4.59
CA ASP A 615 4.68 -17.41 3.70
C ASP A 615 4.62 -18.80 4.37
N LEU A 616 3.47 -19.47 4.25
CA LEU A 616 3.24 -20.82 4.79
C LEU A 616 2.84 -21.78 3.67
N ASP A 617 3.70 -22.77 3.38
CA ASP A 617 3.42 -23.87 2.44
C ASP A 617 2.46 -24.90 3.07
N LEU A 618 1.20 -24.49 3.19
CA LEU A 618 0.08 -25.36 3.59
C LEU A 618 -0.38 -26.30 2.46
N SER A 619 0.40 -26.46 1.38
CA SER A 619 0.12 -27.50 0.37
C SER A 619 0.65 -28.88 0.78
N HIS A 620 1.34 -28.95 1.93
CA HIS A 620 1.86 -30.17 2.53
C HIS A 620 1.37 -30.33 3.98
N ASP A 621 0.88 -31.52 4.32
CA ASP A 621 0.36 -31.86 5.65
C ASP A 621 1.45 -31.94 6.75
N ASP A 622 2.72 -31.61 6.42
CA ASP A 622 3.88 -31.68 7.31
C ASP A 622 4.31 -30.32 7.90
N ALA A 623 3.74 -29.20 7.44
CA ALA A 623 4.08 -27.84 7.89
C ALA A 623 3.86 -27.61 9.40
N PHE A 624 2.79 -28.19 9.96
CA PHE A 624 2.46 -28.11 11.39
C PHE A 624 2.08 -29.50 11.91
N GLN A 625 2.96 -30.12 12.68
CA GLN A 625 2.81 -31.49 13.18
C GLN A 625 2.62 -31.49 14.69
N VAL A 626 1.45 -31.93 15.17
CA VAL A 626 1.18 -32.11 16.61
C VAL A 626 1.15 -33.61 16.95
N THR A 627 2.03 -34.04 17.86
CA THR A 627 2.21 -35.45 18.22
C THR A 627 2.01 -35.66 19.73
N ASP A 628 1.26 -36.68 20.14
CA ASP A 628 1.25 -37.14 21.54
C ASP A 628 2.55 -37.90 21.84
N GLN A 629 3.39 -37.32 22.70
CA GLN A 629 4.67 -37.90 23.12
C GLN A 629 4.51 -39.22 23.89
N THR A 630 3.33 -39.52 24.43
CA THR A 630 3.06 -40.75 25.20
C THR A 630 2.81 -41.96 24.29
N SER A 631 2.03 -41.78 23.21
CA SER A 631 1.70 -42.85 22.25
C SER A 631 2.52 -42.82 20.96
N GLY A 632 3.15 -41.70 20.63
CA GLY A 632 3.77 -41.44 19.32
C GLY A 632 2.76 -41.25 18.19
N GLY A 633 1.48 -40.98 18.51
CA GLY A 633 0.42 -40.73 17.54
C GLY A 633 0.36 -39.27 17.09
N SER A 634 0.14 -39.03 15.80
CA SER A 634 -0.17 -37.70 15.27
C SER A 634 -1.63 -37.31 15.54
N VAL A 635 -1.85 -36.02 15.77
CA VAL A 635 -3.17 -35.38 15.74
C VAL A 635 -3.46 -34.94 14.30
N ASP A 636 -4.73 -34.97 13.87
CA ASP A 636 -5.12 -34.38 12.59
C ASP A 636 -5.29 -32.86 12.81
N VAL A 637 -4.47 -32.03 12.16
CA VAL A 637 -4.44 -30.56 12.37
C VAL A 637 -5.14 -29.83 11.23
N SER A 638 -5.97 -28.84 11.56
CA SER A 638 -6.52 -27.87 10.60
C SER A 638 -5.98 -26.47 10.93
N VAL A 639 -5.25 -25.87 9.98
CA VAL A 639 -4.61 -24.55 10.11
C VAL A 639 -5.47 -23.47 9.45
N ALA A 640 -5.81 -22.43 10.20
CA ALA A 640 -6.37 -21.18 9.68
C ALA A 640 -5.33 -20.07 9.87
N VAL A 641 -4.99 -19.35 8.80
CA VAL A 641 -3.95 -18.30 8.82
C VAL A 641 -4.62 -16.92 8.80
N SER A 642 -4.10 -16.01 9.62
CA SER A 642 -4.47 -14.59 9.60
C SER A 642 -3.23 -13.72 9.80
N THR A 643 -3.06 -12.68 9.00
CA THR A 643 -2.06 -11.64 9.24
C THR A 643 -2.63 -10.56 10.15
N ALA A 644 -1.95 -10.27 11.27
CA ALA A 644 -2.37 -9.29 12.24
C ALA A 644 -1.20 -8.74 13.06
N THR A 645 -1.24 -7.44 13.38
CA THR A 645 -0.17 -6.70 14.06
C THR A 645 1.18 -6.81 13.35
N GLY A 646 1.15 -6.73 12.01
CA GLY A 646 2.33 -6.93 11.15
C GLY A 646 2.89 -8.35 11.11
N LYS A 647 2.15 -9.36 11.62
CA LYS A 647 2.66 -10.72 11.85
C LYS A 647 1.75 -11.80 11.30
N THR A 648 2.32 -12.91 10.84
CA THR A 648 1.53 -14.11 10.53
C THR A 648 1.12 -14.83 11.81
N GLN A 649 -0.17 -15.12 11.96
CA GLN A 649 -0.69 -15.99 13.01
C GLN A 649 -1.30 -17.26 12.40
N ALA A 650 -0.79 -18.42 12.80
CA ALA A 650 -1.32 -19.73 12.41
C ALA A 650 -2.15 -20.31 13.55
N THR A 651 -3.46 -20.37 13.36
CA THR A 651 -4.43 -20.92 14.30
C THR A 651 -4.70 -22.38 13.98
N LEU A 652 -4.19 -23.28 14.83
CA LEU A 652 -4.35 -24.72 14.74
C LEU A 652 -5.59 -25.15 15.53
N THR A 653 -6.43 -25.97 14.92
CA THR A 653 -7.54 -26.68 15.56
C THR A 653 -7.44 -28.17 15.28
N PHE A 654 -7.98 -28.99 16.19
CA PHE A 654 -7.66 -30.42 16.27
C PHE A 654 -8.81 -31.34 15.87
N ALA A 655 -8.46 -32.45 15.22
CA ALA A 655 -9.37 -33.53 14.87
C ALA A 655 -8.71 -34.91 15.04
N GLY A 656 -9.45 -35.97 14.71
CA GLY A 656 -8.90 -37.30 14.52
C GLY A 656 -8.88 -38.21 15.75
N PRO A 657 -8.13 -39.33 15.70
CA PRO A 657 -8.15 -40.35 16.75
C PRO A 657 -7.68 -39.87 18.13
N LEU A 658 -6.90 -38.79 18.20
CA LEU A 658 -6.38 -38.22 19.44
C LEU A 658 -7.24 -37.10 20.04
N THR A 659 -8.45 -36.87 19.53
CA THR A 659 -9.40 -35.89 20.09
C THR A 659 -10.63 -36.50 20.75
N GLU A 660 -11.33 -35.70 21.56
CA GLU A 660 -12.66 -35.95 22.13
C GLU A 660 -13.61 -34.84 21.69
N SER A 661 -14.89 -35.15 21.47
CA SER A 661 -15.90 -34.13 21.14
C SER A 661 -16.50 -33.54 22.42
N ARG A 662 -16.63 -32.22 22.43
CA ARG A 662 -17.32 -31.41 23.44
C ARG A 662 -18.61 -30.84 22.85
N GLY A 663 -19.50 -31.70 22.35
CA GLY A 663 -20.89 -31.30 22.05
C GLY A 663 -21.03 -30.10 21.11
N GLU A 664 -21.68 -29.03 21.56
CA GLU A 664 -21.79 -27.77 20.80
C GLU A 664 -20.56 -26.86 20.98
N ALA A 665 -19.69 -27.11 21.96
CA ALA A 665 -18.40 -26.43 22.16
C ALA A 665 -17.26 -26.97 21.25
N GLY A 666 -17.47 -28.07 20.52
CA GLY A 666 -16.58 -28.53 19.44
C GLY A 666 -15.74 -29.76 19.77
N THR A 667 -14.41 -29.63 19.70
CA THR A 667 -13.45 -30.74 19.76
C THR A 667 -12.19 -30.33 20.56
N THR A 668 -11.71 -31.22 21.43
CA THR A 668 -10.53 -31.03 22.30
C THR A 668 -9.53 -32.16 22.11
N LEU A 669 -8.25 -31.94 22.44
CA LEU A 669 -7.27 -33.02 22.62
C LEU A 669 -7.66 -33.98 23.75
N LYS A 670 -7.24 -35.25 23.63
CA LYS A 670 -7.32 -36.27 24.70
C LYS A 670 -6.33 -36.00 25.81
N ASP A 671 -6.45 -36.74 26.93
CA ASP A 671 -5.42 -36.66 27.97
C ASP A 671 -4.08 -37.19 27.43
N GLY A 672 -3.10 -36.31 27.28
CA GLY A 672 -1.79 -36.59 26.70
C GLY A 672 -0.85 -35.40 26.86
N GLN A 673 0.44 -35.65 26.67
CA GLN A 673 1.47 -34.60 26.53
C GLN A 673 1.82 -34.49 25.05
N TYR A 674 1.83 -33.27 24.53
CA TYR A 674 1.87 -33.02 23.10
C TYR A 674 3.08 -32.17 22.73
N GLU A 675 3.64 -32.43 21.55
CA GLU A 675 4.69 -31.62 20.94
C GLU A 675 4.19 -31.09 19.60
N LEU A 676 4.29 -29.79 19.39
CA LEU A 676 4.21 -29.14 18.09
C LEU A 676 5.62 -29.08 17.48
N ARG A 677 5.76 -29.57 16.25
CA ARG A 677 6.85 -29.25 15.34
C ARG A 677 6.30 -28.36 14.22
N ILE A 678 7.03 -27.29 13.89
CA ILE A 678 6.81 -26.51 12.66
C ILE A 678 7.99 -26.80 11.73
N ASP A 679 7.70 -27.22 10.50
CA ASP A 679 8.73 -27.61 9.53
C ASP A 679 9.35 -26.37 8.86
N ALA A 680 10.64 -26.14 9.06
CA ALA A 680 11.31 -24.93 8.60
C ALA A 680 11.42 -24.82 7.06
N ALA A 681 11.24 -25.92 6.32
CA ALA A 681 11.16 -25.89 4.86
C ALA A 681 9.78 -25.46 4.34
N ARG A 682 8.79 -25.23 5.23
CA ARG A 682 7.42 -24.82 4.91
C ARG A 682 7.10 -23.39 5.30
N VAL A 683 8.05 -22.67 5.89
CA VAL A 683 7.86 -21.34 6.45
C VAL A 683 9.02 -20.46 5.99
N SER A 684 8.71 -19.36 5.28
CA SER A 684 9.73 -18.48 4.72
C SER A 684 9.30 -17.01 4.67
N ALA A 685 10.28 -16.10 4.69
CA ALA A 685 10.11 -14.68 4.44
C ALA A 685 11.29 -14.22 3.57
N ALA A 686 11.03 -13.38 2.57
CA ALA A 686 12.01 -12.96 1.54
C ALA A 686 12.84 -14.08 0.85
N GLY A 687 12.41 -15.34 0.95
CA GLY A 687 13.16 -16.51 0.47
C GLY A 687 14.13 -17.14 1.48
N LYS A 688 14.27 -16.56 2.68
CA LYS A 688 14.91 -17.13 3.87
C LYS A 688 13.95 -18.14 4.53
N SER A 689 14.48 -19.24 5.07
CA SER A 689 13.71 -20.23 5.85
C SER A 689 13.56 -19.81 7.32
N LEU A 690 12.57 -20.38 8.02
CA LEU A 690 12.37 -20.22 9.46
C LEU A 690 13.61 -20.59 10.30
N ASP A 691 14.03 -19.71 11.20
CA ASP A 691 14.82 -20.07 12.37
C ASP A 691 13.86 -20.50 13.51
N GLY A 692 13.73 -21.81 13.68
CA GLY A 692 12.96 -22.40 14.76
C GLY A 692 13.75 -22.63 16.06
N ASN A 693 15.05 -22.30 16.09
CA ASN A 693 15.94 -22.55 17.23
C ASN A 693 16.30 -21.26 17.98
N GLY A 694 16.36 -20.12 17.29
CA GLY A 694 16.64 -18.79 17.83
C GLY A 694 18.14 -18.43 17.86
N ASP A 695 18.94 -18.97 16.95
CA ASP A 695 20.38 -18.66 16.81
C ASP A 695 20.74 -17.70 15.67
N GLY A 696 19.74 -17.28 14.88
CA GLY A 696 19.90 -16.40 13.71
C GLY A 696 20.14 -17.14 12.39
N VAL A 697 19.95 -18.47 12.33
CA VAL A 697 20.17 -19.26 11.10
C VAL A 697 18.90 -20.01 10.69
N GLY A 698 18.28 -19.52 9.62
CA GLY A 698 17.10 -20.13 9.00
C GLY A 698 17.35 -21.55 8.47
N GLY A 699 16.45 -22.48 8.82
CA GLY A 699 16.45 -23.86 8.34
C GLY A 699 16.20 -24.94 9.39
N ASP A 700 16.17 -24.60 10.68
CA ASP A 700 15.90 -25.52 11.79
C ASP A 700 14.43 -25.49 12.26
N ASP A 701 13.85 -26.67 12.54
CA ASP A 701 12.45 -26.82 12.96
C ASP A 701 12.15 -26.11 14.30
N TYR A 702 11.04 -25.38 14.37
CA TYR A 702 10.53 -24.87 15.66
C TYR A 702 9.84 -26.00 16.45
N ARG A 703 10.03 -26.00 17.78
CA ARG A 703 9.45 -26.99 18.69
C ARG A 703 8.83 -26.34 19.93
N PHE A 704 7.66 -26.84 20.32
CA PHE A 704 6.93 -26.41 21.52
C PHE A 704 6.18 -27.60 22.14
N GLY A 705 6.31 -27.79 23.46
CA GLY A 705 5.86 -29.01 24.16
C GLY A 705 6.96 -30.06 24.33
N ALA A 706 8.18 -29.76 23.87
CA ALA A 706 9.35 -30.62 24.05
C ALA A 706 9.88 -30.58 25.50
N GLU A 707 9.67 -29.47 26.22
CA GLU A 707 9.98 -29.37 27.65
C GLU A 707 8.71 -29.27 28.50
N ASN A 708 8.76 -29.83 29.72
CA ASN A 708 7.63 -29.71 30.67
C ASN A 708 7.31 -28.25 31.07
N ALA A 709 8.19 -27.30 30.78
CA ALA A 709 7.98 -25.86 30.98
C ALA A 709 6.98 -25.24 29.99
N ASP A 710 6.87 -25.81 28.77
CA ASP A 710 5.95 -25.35 27.71
C ASP A 710 4.48 -25.60 28.09
N ALA A 711 4.25 -26.52 29.03
CA ALA A 711 2.93 -26.94 29.50
C ALA A 711 1.96 -27.37 28.38
N PHE A 712 2.45 -27.93 27.27
CA PHE A 712 1.59 -28.48 26.21
C PHE A 712 1.12 -29.90 26.54
N PHE A 713 0.03 -29.97 27.30
CA PHE A 713 -0.65 -31.22 27.64
C PHE A 713 -2.15 -30.97 27.78
N ARG A 714 -2.95 -32.03 27.94
CA ARG A 714 -4.34 -31.93 28.38
C ARG A 714 -4.56 -32.95 29.50
N LEU A 715 -5.27 -32.54 30.55
CA LEU A 715 -5.67 -33.38 31.67
C LEU A 715 -7.05 -32.91 32.15
N PHE A 716 -8.13 -33.61 31.78
CA PHE A 716 -9.47 -33.15 32.16
C PHE A 716 -9.65 -33.06 33.68
N GLY A 717 -10.03 -31.88 34.18
CA GLY A 717 -10.11 -31.54 35.60
C GLY A 717 -9.03 -30.58 36.10
N ASP A 718 -7.88 -30.47 35.40
CA ASP A 718 -6.83 -29.49 35.70
C ASP A 718 -7.27 -28.09 35.22
N VAL A 719 -7.66 -27.20 36.14
CA VAL A 719 -8.16 -25.86 35.76
C VAL A 719 -7.31 -24.67 36.21
N ASP A 720 -6.08 -24.87 36.68
CA ASP A 720 -5.07 -23.82 36.79
C ASP A 720 -3.73 -24.11 36.10
N GLY A 721 -3.47 -25.35 35.69
CA GLY A 721 -2.38 -25.76 34.81
C GLY A 721 -1.18 -26.39 35.51
N ASP A 722 -1.30 -26.82 36.77
CA ASP A 722 -0.16 -27.29 37.57
C ASP A 722 0.26 -28.75 37.32
N ARG A 723 -0.40 -29.42 36.36
CA ARG A 723 -0.19 -30.81 35.91
C ARG A 723 -0.78 -31.89 36.83
N ASP A 724 -1.62 -31.56 37.81
CA ASP A 724 -2.43 -32.58 38.51
C ASP A 724 -3.94 -32.25 38.58
N VAL A 725 -4.71 -32.98 39.38
CA VAL A 725 -6.15 -32.76 39.59
C VAL A 725 -6.44 -32.99 41.09
N ASP A 726 -6.24 -31.96 41.88
CA ASP A 726 -6.13 -32.05 43.34
C ASP A 726 -7.41 -31.62 44.09
N GLY A 727 -7.30 -31.47 45.42
CA GLY A 727 -8.38 -30.94 46.26
C GLY A 727 -8.78 -29.48 45.95
N GLN A 728 -7.93 -28.70 45.28
CA GLN A 728 -8.27 -27.37 44.78
C GLN A 728 -9.25 -27.48 43.62
N ASP A 729 -8.97 -28.30 42.60
CA ASP A 729 -9.89 -28.53 41.47
C ASP A 729 -11.20 -29.16 41.90
N PHE A 730 -11.16 -30.16 42.78
CA PHE A 730 -12.38 -30.71 43.36
C PHE A 730 -13.18 -29.62 44.14
N GLY A 731 -12.47 -28.69 44.78
CA GLY A 731 -13.03 -27.50 45.44
C GLY A 731 -13.52 -26.39 44.49
N ARG A 732 -13.19 -26.47 43.19
CA ARG A 732 -13.72 -25.64 42.08
C ARG A 732 -14.91 -26.35 41.42
N PHE A 733 -14.74 -27.61 41.00
CA PHE A 733 -15.78 -28.48 40.44
C PHE A 733 -17.03 -28.49 41.32
N GLY A 734 -16.87 -28.66 42.64
CA GLY A 734 -17.98 -28.65 43.61
C GLY A 734 -18.77 -27.34 43.72
N ARG A 735 -18.38 -26.28 43.00
CA ARG A 735 -19.12 -25.00 42.89
C ARG A 735 -19.97 -24.93 41.62
N THR A 736 -19.49 -25.53 40.53
CA THR A 736 -20.18 -25.61 39.23
C THR A 736 -21.03 -26.88 39.06
N TYR A 737 -20.89 -27.88 39.94
CA TYR A 737 -21.69 -29.10 39.86
C TYR A 737 -23.20 -28.80 39.98
N LEU A 738 -23.97 -29.36 39.05
CA LEU A 738 -25.39 -29.11 38.80
C LEU A 738 -25.72 -27.62 38.51
N GLN A 739 -24.80 -26.89 37.86
CA GLN A 739 -25.02 -25.55 37.35
C GLN A 739 -25.09 -25.56 35.81
N PRO A 740 -26.17 -25.06 35.18
CA PRO A 740 -26.23 -24.84 33.75
C PRO A 740 -25.58 -23.53 33.34
N ILE A 741 -25.29 -23.37 32.05
CA ILE A 741 -24.57 -22.23 31.45
C ILE A 741 -25.20 -20.85 31.73
N GLU A 742 -26.50 -20.75 32.06
CA GLU A 742 -27.11 -19.48 32.50
C GLU A 742 -26.83 -19.13 33.98
N SER A 743 -26.16 -20.02 34.73
CA SER A 743 -25.77 -19.79 36.12
C SER A 743 -24.44 -19.04 36.22
N ALA A 744 -24.40 -17.99 37.03
CA ALA A 744 -23.17 -17.26 37.36
C ALA A 744 -22.15 -18.08 38.21
N ALA A 745 -22.42 -19.37 38.45
CA ALA A 745 -21.51 -20.33 39.07
C ALA A 745 -21.09 -21.48 38.11
N PHE A 746 -21.52 -21.45 36.85
CA PHE A 746 -21.04 -22.36 35.81
C PHE A 746 -19.56 -22.08 35.47
N ASP A 747 -18.79 -23.15 35.31
CA ASP A 747 -17.38 -23.11 34.91
C ASP A 747 -17.14 -24.18 33.83
N GLY A 748 -17.36 -23.79 32.57
CA GLY A 748 -17.29 -24.67 31.39
C GLY A 748 -15.92 -25.29 31.10
N ARG A 749 -14.93 -25.11 31.98
CA ARG A 749 -13.70 -25.91 32.00
C ARG A 749 -13.93 -27.31 32.60
N PHE A 750 -15.00 -27.49 33.37
CA PHE A 750 -15.47 -28.77 33.91
C PHE A 750 -16.63 -29.38 33.12
N ASP A 751 -17.09 -28.74 32.05
CA ASP A 751 -18.04 -29.28 31.08
C ASP A 751 -17.26 -30.14 30.07
N PHE A 752 -17.35 -31.47 30.21
CA PHE A 752 -16.59 -32.47 29.45
C PHE A 752 -17.21 -32.72 28.08
N ASP A 753 -18.52 -32.97 28.02
CA ASP A 753 -19.20 -33.35 26.78
C ASP A 753 -19.89 -32.18 26.06
N GLY A 754 -19.81 -30.96 26.61
CA GLY A 754 -20.13 -29.69 25.95
C GLY A 754 -21.60 -29.50 25.65
N ASP A 755 -22.48 -29.99 26.53
CA ASP A 755 -23.94 -29.87 26.40
C ASP A 755 -24.54 -28.63 27.09
N GLY A 756 -23.76 -27.95 27.94
CA GLY A 756 -24.10 -26.68 28.56
C GLY A 756 -24.55 -26.76 30.02
N ASP A 757 -24.40 -27.89 30.71
CA ASP A 757 -24.31 -27.90 32.19
C ASP A 757 -23.07 -28.64 32.74
N VAL A 758 -23.05 -29.03 34.01
CA VAL A 758 -21.95 -29.79 34.63
C VAL A 758 -22.57 -30.80 35.61
N ASP A 759 -22.65 -32.06 35.20
CA ASP A 759 -23.56 -33.07 35.72
C ASP A 759 -22.82 -34.35 36.20
N GLY A 760 -23.55 -35.43 36.47
CA GLY A 760 -22.99 -36.74 36.79
C GLY A 760 -22.10 -37.36 35.69
N GLN A 761 -22.21 -36.93 34.43
CA GLN A 761 -21.33 -37.32 33.34
C GLN A 761 -19.93 -36.72 33.54
N ASP A 762 -19.85 -35.40 33.76
CA ASP A 762 -18.60 -34.68 34.02
C ASP A 762 -17.96 -35.11 35.31
N TYR A 763 -18.75 -35.27 36.38
CA TYR A 763 -18.27 -35.85 37.62
C TYR A 763 -17.74 -37.28 37.40
N GLY A 764 -18.36 -38.05 36.50
CA GLY A 764 -17.90 -39.36 36.06
C GLY A 764 -16.58 -39.35 35.27
N GLN A 765 -16.18 -38.20 34.71
CA GLN A 765 -14.90 -38.00 34.02
C GLN A 765 -13.84 -37.38 34.94
N PHE A 766 -14.21 -36.41 35.78
CA PHE A 766 -13.36 -35.78 36.79
C PHE A 766 -12.91 -36.80 37.83
N SER A 767 -13.83 -37.60 38.39
CA SER A 767 -13.53 -38.59 39.44
C SER A 767 -12.64 -39.75 38.98
N ARG A 768 -12.38 -39.91 37.67
CA ARG A 768 -11.38 -40.84 37.12
C ARG A 768 -9.96 -40.27 37.12
N ARG A 769 -9.83 -38.96 37.28
CA ARG A 769 -8.59 -38.17 37.14
C ARG A 769 -8.18 -37.49 38.43
N PHE A 770 -9.09 -37.30 39.38
CA PHE A 770 -8.79 -36.83 40.74
C PHE A 770 -7.64 -37.64 41.38
N PHE A 771 -6.61 -36.93 41.88
CA PHE A 771 -5.30 -37.44 42.32
C PHE A 771 -4.43 -38.12 41.24
N ARG A 772 -4.61 -37.78 39.95
CA ARG A 772 -3.66 -38.11 38.87
C ARG A 772 -2.73 -36.91 38.64
N VAL A 773 -1.43 -37.17 38.69
CA VAL A 773 -0.38 -36.26 38.23
C VAL A 773 0.01 -36.63 36.79
N PHE A 774 0.38 -35.64 35.99
CA PHE A 774 1.14 -35.81 34.74
C PHE A 774 2.64 -35.59 35.04
N ASP A 775 3.42 -36.67 34.96
CA ASP A 775 4.89 -36.68 35.07
C ASP A 775 5.53 -36.25 33.72
#